data_AF-A0A1H4CTG4-F1
#
_entry.id   AF-A0A1H4CTG4-F1
#
_cell.length_a   1.000
_cell.length_b   1.000
_cell.length_c   1.000
_cell.angle_alpha   90.00
_cell.angle_beta   90.00
_cell.angle_gamma   90.00
#
_symmetry.space_group_name_H-M   'P 1'
#
loop_
_entity.id
_entity.type
_entity.pdbx_description
1 polymer ?
#
loop_
_entity_poly.entity_id
_entity_poly.type
_entity_poly.pdbx_seq_one_letter_code
_entity_poly.pdbx_strand_id
1 'polypeptide(L)'
;MKNRLSNSFFRTAAAFALLLSAGSCKDDVALPMQSIALDTHAILAPSFGTTLSFEVRANCDWQISVTGDDTSWAQLSRSEATGTATVAVAIGENATSASRSLTLRVAAKRNAAVAEELNFVQASATSEGYLSVPDLRTLAADGDYTVTQEVKLRGIVVSSVQDNNYFENCLALQSDLKPRCGITLRTDETLYRNPGEELEIDLKGAVVGVNAETGVMELKPVSDDRVVRSETTQVTPEALPVTYAQLASGDYESMYVSLDAQVVVSDLNKVLSDNVTVQTADDERFTLYARQNSTFGIDAVPVGSGRLCGIAGVYDGNSVVMPCTAADFAAMNAPRFDGGITLPYVLSIMTRTATNGDGKYVYYSGSNSTGSIDGVSVTAMDGTGANITAKLSSSGGNLGFRYWTESSGHHNLPMKSWQELDQNYALLTFPLNETIDGPFRFSFGWSASGSAPANWYLRYSNDNVTWYTPAPTDGPHFVIPQGKTVGGGKNFFYWTIDIAPQIPLERRGTLYIRISPYDGTRVDRSGAAIGNGGEIRLHSCAVVEKVPVFNTEKPAGAVYFEPFDNLTTGLDYRHGDKLAAMLNFCGSDISVWDAAVKNGLSGTHVRQRPGYAQIGFVETQTVAHGSYTNNTGALMTPAFGASGTLTLSFDAMAYKNASVFSSSGAKDLKGDLKSVVVEVIGGGTIDGAAKKVVSGLTYTEFNRFSLTIDGATASTAVRFTSEPASGEFSRWFIDNICVTK
;
A
#
# COMPACT_ATOMS: atom_id res chain seq x y z
N MET A 1 -83.69 -30.36 -14.26
CA MET A 1 -82.96 -30.50 -15.53
C MET A 1 -82.05 -29.26 -15.68
N LYS A 2 -80.88 -29.08 -15.05
CA LYS A 2 -79.70 -29.96 -14.88
C LYS A 2 -79.44 -30.77 -16.16
N ASN A 3 -78.41 -30.35 -16.91
CA ASN A 3 -77.78 -30.97 -18.09
C ASN A 3 -77.95 -30.39 -19.52
N ARG A 4 -78.50 -29.19 -19.77
CA ARG A 4 -78.48 -28.61 -21.14
C ARG A 4 -78.30 -27.09 -21.29
N LEU A 5 -77.87 -26.36 -20.26
CA LEU A 5 -77.69 -24.90 -20.31
C LEU A 5 -76.22 -24.42 -20.22
N SER A 6 -75.25 -25.33 -20.09
CA SER A 6 -73.82 -24.98 -19.96
C SER A 6 -73.00 -25.05 -21.26
N ASN A 7 -73.57 -25.52 -22.38
CA ASN A 7 -72.83 -25.68 -23.65
C ASN A 7 -73.17 -24.64 -24.73
N SER A 8 -74.12 -23.73 -24.50
CA SER A 8 -74.47 -22.66 -25.44
C SER A 8 -73.70 -21.36 -25.19
N PHE A 9 -73.45 -21.01 -23.91
CA PHE A 9 -72.67 -19.81 -23.55
C PHE A 9 -71.18 -19.91 -23.92
N PHE A 10 -70.61 -21.11 -23.99
CA PHE A 10 -69.20 -21.31 -24.36
C PHE A 10 -68.93 -21.24 -25.88
N ARG A 11 -69.94 -21.36 -26.74
CA ARG A 11 -69.75 -21.27 -28.20
C ARG A 11 -69.98 -19.88 -28.77
N THR A 12 -70.79 -19.05 -28.13
CA THR A 12 -71.02 -17.66 -28.57
C THR A 12 -69.96 -16.68 -28.07
N ALA A 13 -69.28 -16.98 -26.95
CA ALA A 13 -68.13 -16.20 -26.47
C ALA A 13 -66.85 -16.47 -27.28
N ALA A 14 -66.68 -17.69 -27.81
CA ALA A 14 -65.52 -18.03 -28.65
C ALA A 14 -65.60 -17.40 -30.06
N ALA A 15 -66.81 -17.20 -30.60
CA ALA A 15 -66.99 -16.53 -31.89
C ALA A 15 -66.81 -15.00 -31.80
N PHE A 16 -67.14 -14.38 -30.67
CA PHE A 16 -66.90 -12.94 -30.46
C PHE A 16 -65.42 -12.62 -30.13
N ALA A 17 -64.68 -13.57 -29.53
CA ALA A 17 -63.24 -13.44 -29.34
C ALA A 17 -62.42 -13.65 -30.64
N LEU A 18 -62.92 -14.45 -31.60
CA LEU A 18 -62.28 -14.60 -32.92
C LEU A 18 -62.62 -13.46 -33.91
N LEU A 19 -63.73 -12.75 -33.71
CA LEU A 19 -64.11 -11.60 -34.55
C LEU A 19 -63.57 -10.26 -34.02
N LEU A 20 -63.04 -10.20 -32.80
CA LEU A 20 -62.30 -9.05 -32.26
C LEU A 20 -60.77 -9.16 -32.43
N SER A 21 -60.25 -10.26 -32.99
CA SER A 21 -58.83 -10.40 -33.38
C SER A 21 -58.54 -10.04 -34.84
N ALA A 22 -59.55 -9.67 -35.62
CA ALA A 22 -59.43 -9.32 -37.04
C ALA A 22 -59.56 -7.80 -37.32
N GLY A 23 -59.33 -6.97 -36.30
CA GLY A 23 -59.51 -5.52 -36.37
C GLY A 23 -58.57 -4.76 -35.45
N SER A 24 -57.31 -5.19 -35.35
CA SER A 24 -56.23 -4.26 -35.02
C SER A 24 -55.43 -4.15 -36.30
N CYS A 25 -55.49 -2.97 -36.93
CA CYS A 25 -54.37 -2.52 -37.73
C CYS A 25 -53.15 -2.66 -36.81
N LYS A 26 -52.35 -3.71 -37.03
CA LYS A 26 -50.93 -3.58 -36.78
C LYS A 26 -50.54 -2.47 -37.74
N ASP A 27 -50.38 -1.27 -37.21
CA ASP A 27 -49.27 -0.47 -37.71
C ASP A 27 -48.08 -1.44 -37.65
N ASP A 28 -47.60 -1.86 -38.82
CA ASP A 28 -46.25 -2.39 -38.92
C ASP A 28 -45.38 -1.27 -38.37
N VAL A 29 -45.13 -1.30 -37.05
CA VAL A 29 -44.09 -0.51 -36.43
C VAL A 29 -42.85 -0.99 -37.15
N ALA A 30 -42.42 -0.21 -38.15
CA ALA A 30 -41.24 -0.51 -38.92
C ALA A 30 -40.11 -0.68 -37.90
N LEU A 31 -39.76 -1.94 -37.60
CA LEU A 31 -38.61 -2.24 -36.79
C LEU A 31 -37.44 -1.53 -37.49
N PRO A 32 -36.60 -0.79 -36.76
CA PRO A 32 -35.51 -0.07 -37.40
C PRO A 32 -34.73 -1.05 -38.27
N MET A 33 -34.64 -0.75 -39.57
CA MET A 33 -33.93 -1.61 -40.52
C MET A 33 -32.51 -1.83 -40.00
N GLN A 34 -32.00 -3.06 -40.14
CA GLN A 34 -30.63 -3.36 -39.74
C GLN A 34 -29.68 -2.41 -40.46
N SER A 35 -28.82 -1.75 -39.71
CA SER A 35 -27.78 -0.87 -40.23
C SER A 35 -26.43 -1.27 -39.64
N ILE A 36 -25.41 -1.18 -40.49
CA ILE A 36 -24.00 -1.28 -40.15
C ILE A 36 -23.33 -0.11 -40.86
N ALA A 37 -22.43 0.57 -40.16
CA ALA A 37 -21.56 1.59 -40.71
C ALA A 37 -20.17 1.44 -40.07
N LEU A 38 -19.13 1.67 -40.85
CA LEU A 38 -17.76 1.76 -40.35
C LEU A 38 -17.36 3.23 -40.26
N ASP A 39 -16.54 3.57 -39.28
CA ASP A 39 -15.89 4.89 -39.20
C ASP A 39 -14.80 5.08 -40.26
N THR A 40 -14.24 3.98 -40.77
CA THR A 40 -13.32 3.94 -41.91
C THR A 40 -13.53 2.72 -42.80
N HIS A 41 -13.29 2.90 -44.11
CA HIS A 41 -13.31 1.84 -45.13
C HIS A 41 -11.92 1.46 -45.65
N ALA A 42 -10.88 2.14 -45.18
CA ALA A 42 -9.49 1.82 -45.50
C ALA A 42 -8.57 2.04 -44.29
N ILE A 43 -7.69 1.08 -44.03
CA ILE A 43 -6.57 1.23 -43.11
C ILE A 43 -5.28 0.94 -43.87
N LEU A 44 -4.35 1.89 -43.79
CA LEU A 44 -3.00 1.78 -44.33
C LEU A 44 -2.05 1.64 -43.14
N ALA A 45 -1.56 0.44 -42.88
CA ALA A 45 -0.72 0.15 -41.73
C ALA A 45 0.78 0.27 -42.06
N PRO A 46 1.61 0.69 -41.09
CA PRO A 46 3.06 0.69 -41.26
C PRO A 46 3.61 -0.74 -41.34
N SER A 47 4.88 -0.87 -41.72
CA SER A 47 5.49 -2.18 -41.97
C SER A 47 5.81 -3.01 -40.73
N PHE A 48 5.92 -2.40 -39.55
CA PHE A 48 6.24 -3.10 -38.31
C PHE A 48 4.97 -3.54 -37.54
N GLY A 49 5.15 -4.38 -36.52
CA GLY A 49 4.04 -4.91 -35.73
C GLY A 49 3.40 -3.84 -34.84
N THR A 50 2.07 -3.72 -34.89
CA THR A 50 1.31 -2.69 -34.15
C THR A 50 -0.16 -3.11 -33.98
N THR A 51 -0.95 -2.31 -33.26
CA THR A 51 -2.41 -2.47 -33.15
C THR A 51 -3.11 -1.25 -33.71
N LEU A 52 -4.05 -1.47 -34.63
CA LEU A 52 -4.91 -0.45 -35.21
C LEU A 52 -6.37 -0.76 -34.88
N SER A 53 -7.26 0.23 -34.90
CA SER A 53 -8.68 0.01 -34.58
C SER A 53 -9.62 0.74 -35.52
N PHE A 54 -10.82 0.18 -35.66
CA PHE A 54 -11.96 0.82 -36.32
C PHE A 54 -13.23 0.58 -35.51
N GLU A 55 -14.21 1.46 -35.67
CA GLU A 55 -15.51 1.41 -35.00
C GLU A 55 -16.57 0.83 -35.94
N VAL A 56 -17.26 -0.22 -35.47
CA VAL A 56 -18.48 -0.73 -36.11
C VAL A 56 -19.67 -0.09 -35.41
N ARG A 57 -20.44 0.73 -36.12
CA ARG A 57 -21.71 1.30 -35.64
C ARG A 57 -22.86 0.49 -36.19
N ALA A 58 -23.59 -0.19 -35.33
CA ALA A 58 -24.69 -1.04 -35.74
C ALA A 58 -25.86 -0.99 -34.75
N ASN A 59 -27.08 -1.23 -35.24
CA ASN A 59 -28.27 -1.44 -34.41
C ASN A 59 -28.64 -2.93 -34.29
N CYS A 60 -27.74 -3.83 -34.70
CA CYS A 60 -28.01 -5.26 -34.82
C CYS A 60 -26.79 -6.11 -34.44
N ASP A 61 -26.98 -7.44 -34.43
CA ASP A 61 -25.90 -8.41 -34.28
C ASP A 61 -25.13 -8.55 -35.60
N TRP A 62 -23.81 -8.50 -35.54
CA TRP A 62 -22.94 -8.59 -36.70
C TRP A 62 -21.78 -9.57 -36.48
N GLN A 63 -21.15 -9.97 -37.59
CA GLN A 63 -19.96 -10.80 -37.63
C GLN A 63 -18.98 -10.31 -38.69
N ILE A 64 -17.69 -10.58 -38.50
CA ILE A 64 -16.60 -10.20 -39.39
C ILE A 64 -16.05 -11.46 -40.05
N SER A 65 -15.98 -11.46 -41.38
CA SER A 65 -15.23 -12.43 -42.16
C SER A 65 -13.99 -11.76 -42.75
N VAL A 66 -12.85 -12.44 -42.67
CA VAL A 66 -11.56 -11.94 -43.18
C VAL A 66 -11.20 -12.72 -44.44
N THR A 67 -10.86 -12.01 -45.52
CA THR A 67 -10.40 -12.61 -46.77
C THR A 67 -9.09 -11.96 -47.22
N GLY A 68 -8.16 -12.77 -47.73
CA GLY A 68 -6.84 -12.36 -48.22
C GLY A 68 -6.00 -13.59 -48.55
N ASP A 69 -4.87 -13.40 -49.24
CA ASP A 69 -3.98 -14.50 -49.64
C ASP A 69 -3.35 -15.21 -48.43
N ASP A 70 -3.05 -14.44 -47.38
CA ASP A 70 -2.67 -14.88 -46.05
C ASP A 70 -3.33 -13.95 -45.04
N THR A 71 -4.04 -14.51 -44.06
CA THR A 71 -4.73 -13.75 -43.00
C THR A 71 -4.09 -13.92 -41.63
N SER A 72 -3.06 -14.78 -41.51
CA SER A 72 -2.45 -15.15 -40.23
C SER A 72 -1.69 -14.01 -39.56
N TRP A 73 -1.34 -12.97 -40.32
CA TRP A 73 -0.60 -11.80 -39.83
C TRP A 73 -1.48 -10.75 -39.14
N ALA A 74 -2.80 -10.92 -39.11
CA ALA A 74 -3.73 -9.99 -38.46
C ALA A 74 -4.69 -10.74 -37.52
N GLN A 75 -4.77 -10.28 -36.27
CA GLN A 75 -5.63 -10.83 -35.24
C GLN A 75 -6.65 -9.80 -34.77
N LEU A 76 -7.94 -10.15 -34.88
CA LEU A 76 -9.04 -9.30 -34.40
C LEU A 76 -9.27 -9.53 -32.91
N SER A 77 -9.47 -8.45 -32.14
CA SER A 77 -9.87 -8.54 -30.72
C SER A 77 -11.27 -9.14 -30.54
N ARG A 78 -12.11 -9.08 -31.58
CA ARG A 78 -13.41 -9.73 -31.69
C ARG A 78 -13.82 -9.85 -33.15
N SER A 79 -14.53 -10.92 -33.49
CA SER A 79 -15.09 -11.13 -34.82
C SER A 79 -16.62 -11.04 -34.85
N GLU A 80 -17.27 -10.73 -33.73
CA GLU A 80 -18.72 -10.54 -33.63
C GLU A 80 -19.08 -9.66 -32.43
N ALA A 81 -20.20 -8.94 -32.52
CA ALA A 81 -20.81 -8.23 -31.39
C ALA A 81 -22.29 -7.91 -31.67
N THR A 82 -22.95 -7.31 -30.67
CA THR A 82 -24.28 -6.71 -30.78
C THR A 82 -24.17 -5.20 -30.58
N GLY A 83 -24.74 -4.42 -31.49
CA GLY A 83 -24.69 -2.97 -31.41
C GLY A 83 -23.32 -2.40 -31.80
N THR A 84 -23.04 -1.17 -31.37
CA THR A 84 -21.75 -0.51 -31.63
C THR A 84 -20.61 -1.16 -30.85
N ALA A 85 -19.47 -1.42 -31.50
CA ALA A 85 -18.24 -1.80 -30.83
C ALA A 85 -16.98 -1.38 -31.60
N THR A 86 -15.89 -1.17 -30.86
CA THR A 86 -14.54 -1.00 -31.41
C THR A 86 -13.90 -2.37 -31.63
N VAL A 87 -13.28 -2.54 -32.80
CA VAL A 87 -12.51 -3.73 -33.18
C VAL A 87 -11.05 -3.33 -33.29
N ALA A 88 -10.19 -4.00 -32.54
CA ALA A 88 -8.74 -3.83 -32.65
C ALA A 88 -8.17 -4.94 -33.54
N VAL A 89 -7.21 -4.57 -34.39
CA VAL A 89 -6.50 -5.44 -35.33
C VAL A 89 -5.04 -5.39 -34.94
N ALA A 90 -4.57 -6.42 -34.24
CA ALA A 90 -3.15 -6.60 -33.94
C ALA A 90 -2.47 -7.21 -35.16
N ILE A 91 -1.42 -6.58 -35.67
CA ILE A 91 -0.71 -7.02 -36.87
C ILE A 91 0.75 -7.35 -36.55
N GLY A 92 1.28 -8.39 -37.19
CA GLY A 92 2.70 -8.70 -37.17
C GLY A 92 3.50 -7.83 -38.13
N GLU A 93 4.84 -7.84 -38.01
CA GLU A 93 5.74 -7.20 -38.98
C GLU A 93 5.56 -7.80 -40.39
N ASN A 94 5.62 -6.95 -41.42
CA ASN A 94 5.72 -7.37 -42.81
C ASN A 94 7.17 -7.29 -43.30
N ALA A 95 7.96 -8.32 -43.00
CA ALA A 95 9.35 -8.43 -43.42
C ALA A 95 9.55 -8.73 -44.93
N THR A 96 8.45 -8.89 -45.69
CA THR A 96 8.52 -9.19 -47.12
C THR A 96 8.73 -7.92 -47.95
N SER A 97 9.23 -8.06 -49.18
CA SER A 97 9.54 -6.96 -50.09
C SER A 97 8.31 -6.32 -50.77
N ALA A 98 7.10 -6.80 -50.46
CA ALA A 98 5.85 -6.31 -51.03
C ALA A 98 4.84 -5.97 -49.93
N SER A 99 3.99 -4.97 -50.19
CA SER A 99 2.83 -4.71 -49.33
C SER A 99 1.89 -5.92 -49.36
N ARG A 100 1.20 -6.18 -48.24
CA ARG A 100 0.20 -7.23 -48.12
C ARG A 100 -1.15 -6.64 -47.72
N SER A 101 -2.24 -7.31 -48.07
CA SER A 101 -3.58 -6.79 -47.81
C SER A 101 -4.58 -7.87 -47.43
N LEU A 102 -5.61 -7.46 -46.68
CA LEU A 102 -6.79 -8.26 -46.40
C LEU A 102 -8.05 -7.37 -46.47
N THR A 103 -9.21 -8.02 -46.60
CA THR A 103 -10.52 -7.37 -46.56
C THR A 103 -11.27 -7.89 -45.35
N LEU A 104 -11.75 -6.97 -44.51
CA LEU A 104 -12.63 -7.23 -43.38
C LEU A 104 -14.06 -6.92 -43.80
N ARG A 105 -14.89 -7.95 -43.92
CA ARG A 105 -16.31 -7.80 -44.25
C ARG A 105 -17.15 -7.93 -42.99
N VAL A 106 -17.80 -6.85 -42.59
CA VAL A 106 -18.68 -6.77 -41.41
C VAL A 106 -20.13 -6.92 -41.88
N ALA A 107 -20.80 -8.01 -41.52
CA ALA A 107 -22.15 -8.32 -42.00
C ALA A 107 -23.13 -8.61 -40.87
N ALA A 108 -24.39 -8.18 -41.03
CA ALA A 108 -25.43 -8.46 -40.06
C ALA A 108 -25.77 -9.97 -40.05
N LYS A 109 -25.83 -10.58 -38.87
CA LYS A 109 -26.03 -12.04 -38.73
C LYS A 109 -27.36 -12.53 -39.32
N ARG A 110 -28.40 -11.69 -39.25
CA ARG A 110 -29.75 -12.04 -39.73
C ARG A 110 -30.02 -11.65 -41.18
N ASN A 111 -29.22 -10.77 -41.76
CA ASN A 111 -29.32 -10.34 -43.15
C ASN A 111 -27.94 -10.00 -43.70
N ALA A 112 -27.28 -10.98 -44.32
CA ALA A 112 -25.91 -10.81 -44.84
C ALA A 112 -25.78 -9.78 -45.98
N ALA A 113 -26.89 -9.28 -46.53
CA ALA A 113 -26.88 -8.18 -47.51
C ALA A 113 -26.66 -6.80 -46.85
N VAL A 114 -26.90 -6.67 -45.54
CA VAL A 114 -26.49 -5.50 -44.77
C VAL A 114 -25.05 -5.76 -44.31
N ALA A 115 -24.10 -5.22 -45.06
CA ALA A 115 -22.69 -5.39 -44.80
C ALA A 115 -21.87 -4.19 -45.27
N GLU A 116 -20.72 -3.99 -44.63
CA GLU A 116 -19.70 -3.01 -45.00
C GLU A 116 -18.34 -3.73 -45.12
N GLU A 117 -17.45 -3.17 -45.93
CA GLU A 117 -16.11 -3.73 -46.17
C GLU A 117 -15.03 -2.70 -45.85
N LEU A 118 -13.98 -3.17 -45.18
CA LEU A 118 -12.80 -2.41 -44.85
C LEU A 118 -11.59 -3.07 -45.53
N ASN A 119 -10.90 -2.30 -46.37
CA ASN A 119 -9.64 -2.72 -46.96
C ASN A 119 -8.47 -2.40 -46.01
N PHE A 120 -7.66 -3.40 -45.67
CA PHE A 120 -6.53 -3.25 -44.76
C PHE A 120 -5.24 -3.59 -45.52
N VAL A 121 -4.35 -2.62 -45.68
CA VAL A 121 -3.09 -2.79 -46.40
C VAL A 121 -1.93 -2.50 -45.45
N GLN A 122 -0.97 -3.41 -45.35
CA GLN A 122 0.25 -3.22 -44.59
C GLN A 122 1.44 -3.00 -45.53
N ALA A 123 2.20 -1.93 -45.30
CA ALA A 123 3.41 -1.62 -46.04
C ALA A 123 4.50 -2.70 -45.88
N SER A 124 5.46 -2.73 -46.80
CA SER A 124 6.65 -3.60 -46.74
C SER A 124 7.77 -2.97 -45.91
N ALA A 125 8.44 -3.77 -45.08
CA ALA A 125 9.63 -3.33 -44.33
C ALA A 125 10.92 -3.39 -45.18
N THR A 126 10.92 -4.17 -46.27
CA THR A 126 12.12 -4.48 -47.07
C THR A 126 11.94 -4.13 -48.56
N SER A 127 11.03 -3.19 -48.85
CA SER A 127 10.84 -2.68 -50.21
C SER A 127 12.17 -2.15 -50.74
N GLU A 128 12.47 -2.41 -52.02
CA GLU A 128 13.62 -1.81 -52.69
C GLU A 128 13.57 -0.28 -52.53
N GLY A 129 14.72 0.33 -52.21
CA GLY A 129 14.84 1.76 -51.97
C GLY A 129 14.67 2.22 -50.52
N TYR A 130 14.55 1.31 -49.54
CA TYR A 130 14.52 1.67 -48.11
C TYR A 130 15.72 1.13 -47.33
N LEU A 131 16.14 1.88 -46.31
CA LEU A 131 17.20 1.52 -45.38
C LEU A 131 16.63 1.50 -43.95
N SER A 132 16.98 0.46 -43.18
CA SER A 132 16.50 0.29 -41.82
C SER A 132 17.25 1.18 -40.83
N VAL A 133 16.61 1.51 -39.70
CA VAL A 133 17.29 2.21 -38.59
C VAL A 133 18.52 1.41 -38.10
N PRO A 134 18.44 0.09 -37.82
CA PRO A 134 19.62 -0.68 -37.41
C PRO A 134 20.80 -0.61 -38.40
N ASP A 135 20.51 -0.62 -39.70
CA ASP A 135 21.55 -0.51 -40.74
C ASP A 135 22.18 0.88 -40.75
N LEU A 136 21.38 1.94 -40.64
CA LEU A 136 21.89 3.32 -40.49
C LEU A 136 22.78 3.46 -39.25
N ARG A 137 22.34 2.94 -38.11
CA ARG A 137 23.14 2.97 -36.87
C ARG A 137 24.44 2.18 -37.03
N THR A 138 24.45 1.12 -37.85
CA THR A 138 25.65 0.33 -38.14
C THR A 138 26.61 1.08 -39.06
N LEU A 139 26.10 1.81 -40.05
CA LEU A 139 26.90 2.64 -40.95
C LEU A 139 27.58 3.80 -40.21
N ALA A 140 26.92 4.35 -39.19
CA ALA A 140 27.44 5.44 -38.35
C ALA A 140 28.20 4.95 -37.10
N ALA A 141 28.56 3.66 -37.01
CA ALA A 141 29.18 3.11 -35.79
C ALA A 141 30.57 3.70 -35.49
N ASP A 142 31.32 4.10 -36.53
CA ASP A 142 32.68 4.63 -36.42
C ASP A 142 32.72 6.18 -36.47
N GLY A 143 31.57 6.84 -36.35
CA GLY A 143 31.42 8.30 -36.42
C GLY A 143 30.38 8.73 -37.46
N ASP A 144 30.38 10.03 -37.78
CA ASP A 144 29.41 10.61 -38.71
C ASP A 144 29.45 9.92 -40.08
N TYR A 145 28.28 9.50 -40.55
CA TYR A 145 28.08 8.86 -41.85
C TYR A 145 27.16 9.70 -42.73
N THR A 146 27.62 10.02 -43.94
CA THR A 146 26.78 10.65 -44.98
C THR A 146 26.23 9.59 -45.93
N VAL A 147 24.90 9.48 -46.00
CA VAL A 147 24.23 8.53 -46.89
C VAL A 147 24.37 8.99 -48.35
N THR A 148 25.03 8.17 -49.17
CA THR A 148 25.28 8.49 -50.60
C THR A 148 24.25 7.90 -51.57
N GLN A 149 23.48 6.93 -51.10
CA GLN A 149 22.52 6.17 -51.90
C GLN A 149 21.17 6.88 -51.98
N GLU A 150 20.43 6.69 -53.07
CA GLU A 150 19.04 7.13 -53.21
C GLU A 150 18.11 6.15 -52.50
N VAL A 151 18.09 6.23 -51.18
CA VAL A 151 17.29 5.39 -50.29
C VAL A 151 16.47 6.24 -49.33
N LYS A 152 15.42 5.64 -48.76
CA LYS A 152 14.50 6.28 -47.82
C LYS A 152 14.46 5.54 -46.48
N LEU A 153 13.95 6.21 -45.45
CA LEU A 153 13.65 5.61 -44.16
C LEU A 153 12.19 5.85 -43.79
N ARG A 154 11.58 4.89 -43.07
CA ARG A 154 10.29 5.07 -42.42
C ARG A 154 10.40 4.90 -40.91
N GLY A 155 9.69 5.74 -40.17
CA GLY A 155 9.62 5.67 -38.72
C GLY A 155 8.38 6.37 -38.17
N ILE A 156 7.85 5.84 -37.08
CA ILE A 156 6.73 6.44 -36.34
C ILE A 156 7.26 7.45 -35.35
N VAL A 157 6.64 8.63 -35.31
CA VAL A 157 6.89 9.63 -34.27
C VAL A 157 6.42 9.10 -32.92
N VAL A 158 7.28 9.11 -31.91
CA VAL A 158 6.91 8.72 -30.53
C VAL A 158 7.04 9.87 -29.52
N SER A 159 7.70 10.97 -29.90
CA SER A 159 7.82 12.19 -29.11
C SER A 159 6.60 13.11 -29.24
N SER A 160 6.26 13.83 -28.17
CA SER A 160 5.22 14.87 -28.17
C SER A 160 5.83 16.26 -28.32
N VAL A 161 5.57 16.92 -29.46
CA VAL A 161 5.91 18.35 -29.65
C VAL A 161 5.04 19.24 -28.77
N GLN A 162 3.80 18.82 -28.47
CA GLN A 162 2.86 19.60 -27.65
C GLN A 162 3.32 19.68 -26.20
N ASP A 163 3.81 18.57 -25.65
CA ASP A 163 4.31 18.51 -24.27
C ASP A 163 5.76 18.96 -24.13
N ASN A 164 6.48 19.06 -25.26
CA ASN A 164 7.79 19.69 -25.37
C ASN A 164 8.86 19.10 -24.42
N ASN A 165 8.80 17.79 -24.18
CA ASN A 165 9.77 17.06 -23.37
C ASN A 165 10.77 16.22 -24.18
N TYR A 166 11.18 16.74 -25.35
CA TYR A 166 12.25 16.16 -26.17
C TYR A 166 13.23 17.24 -26.63
N PHE A 167 14.31 16.88 -27.31
CA PHE A 167 15.30 17.84 -27.79
C PHE A 167 14.71 18.86 -28.78
N GLU A 168 15.26 20.08 -28.79
CA GLU A 168 14.79 21.15 -29.69
C GLU A 168 15.03 20.79 -31.16
N ASN A 169 14.06 21.11 -32.02
CA ASN A 169 14.04 20.77 -33.45
C ASN A 169 14.30 19.28 -33.72
N CYS A 170 13.84 18.40 -32.82
CA CYS A 170 14.01 16.97 -32.94
C CYS A 170 12.70 16.22 -32.72
N LEU A 171 12.58 15.07 -33.38
CA LEU A 171 11.53 14.07 -33.15
C LEU A 171 12.18 12.71 -32.85
N ALA A 172 11.66 11.98 -31.88
CA ALA A 172 12.03 10.58 -31.68
C ALA A 172 11.24 9.70 -32.66
N LEU A 173 11.94 8.90 -33.45
CA LEU A 173 11.34 7.98 -34.42
C LEU A 173 11.64 6.53 -34.05
N GLN A 174 10.64 5.67 -34.22
CA GLN A 174 10.76 4.24 -34.01
C GLN A 174 10.31 3.49 -35.27
N SER A 175 11.17 2.63 -35.81
CA SER A 175 10.86 1.85 -37.02
C SER A 175 10.34 0.44 -36.74
N ASP A 176 10.58 -0.09 -35.54
CA ASP A 176 10.13 -1.42 -35.08
C ASP A 176 10.21 -1.51 -33.54
N LEU A 177 9.71 -2.59 -32.94
CA LEU A 177 9.74 -2.87 -31.49
C LEU A 177 10.97 -3.70 -31.04
N LYS A 178 12.05 -3.67 -31.81
CA LYS A 178 13.30 -4.42 -31.55
C LYS A 178 14.44 -3.50 -31.12
N PRO A 179 15.49 -4.02 -30.45
CA PRO A 179 16.69 -3.25 -30.16
C PRO A 179 17.25 -2.55 -31.41
N ARG A 180 17.75 -1.33 -31.23
CA ARG A 180 18.38 -0.46 -32.23
C ARG A 180 17.46 0.03 -33.34
N CYS A 181 16.14 0.02 -33.13
CA CYS A 181 15.15 0.51 -34.08
C CYS A 181 14.63 1.93 -33.77
N GLY A 182 15.24 2.63 -32.82
CA GLY A 182 15.00 4.05 -32.54
C GLY A 182 16.08 4.95 -33.14
N ILE A 183 15.67 6.14 -33.59
CA ILE A 183 16.58 7.21 -34.05
C ILE A 183 15.98 8.59 -33.78
N THR A 184 16.82 9.58 -33.49
CA THR A 184 16.38 10.98 -33.41
C THR A 184 16.43 11.62 -34.79
N LEU A 185 15.32 12.14 -35.28
CA LEU A 185 15.30 12.99 -36.48
C LEU A 185 15.54 14.44 -36.08
N ARG A 186 16.56 15.09 -36.64
CA ARG A 186 16.83 16.52 -36.49
C ARG A 186 16.36 17.30 -37.73
N THR A 187 15.65 18.39 -37.49
CA THR A 187 15.14 19.33 -38.51
C THR A 187 15.77 20.71 -38.35
N ASP A 188 15.61 21.60 -39.34
CA ASP A 188 16.08 23.00 -39.27
C ASP A 188 15.16 23.83 -38.37
N GLU A 189 13.86 23.58 -38.47
CA GLU A 189 12.82 24.21 -37.64
C GLU A 189 11.98 23.15 -36.91
N THR A 190 11.18 23.57 -35.93
CA THR A 190 10.24 22.68 -35.24
C THR A 190 9.24 22.07 -36.22
N LEU A 191 9.35 20.76 -36.42
CA LEU A 191 8.42 20.01 -37.25
C LEU A 191 7.22 19.51 -36.42
N TYR A 192 6.03 20.09 -36.65
CA TYR A 192 4.81 19.70 -35.95
C TYR A 192 4.23 18.38 -36.50
N ARG A 193 4.52 17.29 -35.80
CA ARG A 193 3.96 15.95 -36.05
C ARG A 193 3.44 15.33 -34.75
N ASN A 194 2.35 14.59 -34.88
CA ASN A 194 1.73 13.94 -33.73
C ASN A 194 2.39 12.58 -33.47
N PRO A 195 2.48 12.13 -32.19
CA PRO A 195 2.81 10.75 -31.90
C PRO A 195 1.92 9.78 -32.68
N GLY A 196 2.53 8.74 -33.27
CA GLY A 196 1.83 7.75 -34.08
C GLY A 196 1.81 8.02 -35.58
N GLU A 197 2.25 9.20 -36.04
CA GLU A 197 2.38 9.47 -37.47
C GLU A 197 3.64 8.82 -38.04
N GLU A 198 3.53 8.15 -39.18
CA GLU A 198 4.68 7.65 -39.93
C GLU A 198 5.26 8.76 -40.80
N LEU A 199 6.57 8.94 -40.70
CA LEU A 199 7.35 9.79 -41.58
C LEU A 199 8.14 8.93 -42.55
N GLU A 200 8.18 9.36 -43.81
CA GLU A 200 9.09 8.88 -44.83
C GLU A 200 10.14 9.95 -45.12
N ILE A 201 11.41 9.56 -45.06
CA ILE A 201 12.55 10.48 -45.11
C ILE A 201 13.45 10.10 -46.27
N ASP A 202 13.73 11.04 -47.17
CA ASP A 202 14.75 10.88 -48.20
C ASP A 202 16.15 11.04 -47.59
N LEU A 203 16.97 9.99 -47.70
CA LEU A 203 18.25 9.93 -47.03
C LEU A 203 19.41 10.43 -47.89
N LYS A 204 19.25 10.70 -49.19
CA LYS A 204 20.41 11.07 -50.02
C LYS A 204 21.05 12.38 -49.52
N GLY A 205 22.30 12.30 -49.06
CA GLY A 205 23.04 13.41 -48.46
C GLY A 205 22.72 13.68 -46.99
N ALA A 206 21.84 12.89 -46.36
CA ALA A 206 21.58 12.96 -44.93
C ALA A 206 22.80 12.51 -44.13
N VAL A 207 23.01 13.12 -42.96
CA VAL A 207 24.08 12.79 -42.02
C VAL A 207 23.50 12.06 -40.82
N VAL A 208 24.14 10.96 -40.42
CA VAL A 208 23.81 10.20 -39.21
C VAL A 208 25.03 10.16 -38.31
N GLY A 209 24.88 10.52 -37.04
CA GLY A 209 25.98 10.56 -36.08
C GLY A 209 25.52 10.84 -34.66
N VAL A 210 26.40 10.68 -33.68
CA VAL A 210 26.10 11.02 -32.28
C VAL A 210 26.32 12.50 -32.07
N ASN A 211 25.28 13.20 -31.65
CA ASN A 211 25.36 14.63 -31.37
C ASN A 211 25.98 14.85 -29.98
N ALA A 212 27.01 15.71 -29.90
CA ALA A 212 27.74 15.95 -28.66
C ALA A 212 26.93 16.68 -27.57
N GLU A 213 25.90 17.43 -27.94
CA GLU A 213 25.04 18.17 -27.00
C GLU A 213 23.91 17.29 -26.45
N THR A 214 23.25 16.53 -27.31
CA THR A 214 22.12 15.67 -26.92
C THR A 214 22.56 14.29 -26.45
N GLY A 215 23.75 13.84 -26.85
CA GLY A 215 24.31 12.54 -26.53
C GLY A 215 23.68 11.35 -27.26
N VAL A 216 22.71 11.60 -28.14
CA VAL A 216 21.96 10.56 -28.89
C VAL A 216 22.36 10.52 -30.35
N MET A 217 22.07 9.40 -31.04
CA MET A 217 22.25 9.30 -32.47
C MET A 217 21.14 10.04 -33.24
N GLU A 218 21.56 10.99 -34.06
CA GLU A 218 20.69 11.87 -34.84
C GLU A 218 20.82 11.61 -36.33
N LEU A 219 19.69 11.57 -37.03
CA LEU A 219 19.55 11.63 -38.49
C LEU A 219 19.17 13.06 -38.87
N LYS A 220 20.03 13.72 -39.66
CA LYS A 220 19.80 15.05 -40.23
C LYS A 220 19.69 14.96 -41.76
N PRO A 221 18.47 15.07 -42.33
CA PRO A 221 18.29 15.23 -43.76
C PRO A 221 18.91 16.53 -44.28
N VAL A 222 19.11 16.62 -45.60
CA VAL A 222 19.67 17.82 -46.26
C VAL A 222 18.81 19.07 -46.01
N SER A 223 17.49 18.88 -45.87
CA SER A 223 16.51 19.93 -45.63
C SER A 223 15.17 19.33 -45.16
N ASP A 224 14.35 20.12 -44.48
CA ASP A 224 13.09 19.65 -43.89
C ASP A 224 12.04 19.19 -44.91
N ASP A 225 12.11 19.64 -46.16
CA ASP A 225 11.25 19.18 -47.28
C ASP A 225 11.47 17.71 -47.66
N ARG A 226 12.56 17.10 -47.18
CA ARG A 226 12.87 15.67 -47.33
C ARG A 226 12.09 14.78 -46.37
N VAL A 227 11.37 15.37 -45.42
CA VAL A 227 10.57 14.67 -44.42
C VAL A 227 9.09 14.82 -44.76
N VAL A 228 8.48 13.74 -45.24
CA VAL A 228 7.06 13.72 -45.59
C VAL A 228 6.29 12.78 -44.69
N ARG A 229 5.07 13.17 -44.28
CA ARG A 229 4.14 12.25 -43.60
C ARG A 229 3.65 11.24 -44.63
N SER A 230 3.71 9.95 -44.31
CA SER A 230 3.16 8.93 -45.19
C SER A 230 1.62 8.93 -45.16
N GLU A 231 1.01 8.18 -46.08
CA GLU A 231 -0.45 8.01 -46.12
C GLU A 231 -0.96 6.99 -45.08
N THR A 232 -0.08 6.41 -44.24
CA THR A 232 -0.51 5.43 -43.24
C THR A 232 -1.47 6.04 -42.24
N THR A 233 -2.41 5.22 -41.79
CA THR A 233 -3.25 5.48 -40.63
C THR A 233 -2.36 5.69 -39.41
N GLN A 234 -2.61 6.78 -38.67
CA GLN A 234 -1.90 7.07 -37.43
C GLN A 234 -2.09 5.92 -36.45
N VAL A 235 -0.99 5.40 -35.90
CA VAL A 235 -1.02 4.37 -34.87
C VAL A 235 -1.11 5.02 -33.49
N THR A 236 -1.53 4.27 -32.47
CA THR A 236 -1.31 4.67 -31.09
C THR A 236 -0.02 4.02 -30.62
N PRO A 237 1.07 4.77 -30.37
CA PRO A 237 2.31 4.17 -29.90
C PRO A 237 2.11 3.47 -28.55
N GLU A 238 2.50 2.19 -28.48
CA GLU A 238 2.54 1.44 -27.22
C GLU A 238 3.96 1.44 -26.67
N ALA A 239 4.10 1.68 -25.37
CA ALA A 239 5.41 1.67 -24.71
C ALA A 239 5.95 0.24 -24.65
N LEU A 240 7.16 0.02 -25.15
CA LEU A 240 7.83 -1.28 -25.15
C LEU A 240 8.33 -1.60 -23.73
N PRO A 241 7.88 -2.69 -23.09
CA PRO A 241 8.44 -3.08 -21.79
C PRO A 241 9.91 -3.47 -21.90
N VAL A 242 10.77 -2.87 -21.09
CA VAL A 242 12.20 -3.18 -21.03
C VAL A 242 12.65 -3.40 -19.59
N THR A 243 13.76 -4.13 -19.41
CA THR A 243 14.48 -4.25 -18.15
C THR A 243 15.44 -3.07 -17.96
N TYR A 244 15.91 -2.85 -16.72
CA TYR A 244 16.98 -1.87 -16.48
C TYR A 244 18.24 -2.17 -17.29
N ALA A 245 18.67 -3.43 -17.37
CA ALA A 245 19.82 -3.84 -18.16
C ALA A 245 19.66 -3.51 -19.65
N GLN A 246 18.45 -3.66 -20.19
CA GLN A 246 18.13 -3.27 -21.58
C GLN A 246 18.16 -1.75 -21.76
N LEU A 247 17.60 -0.97 -20.83
CA LEU A 247 17.69 0.49 -20.86
C LEU A 247 19.16 0.95 -20.81
N ALA A 248 19.94 0.39 -19.89
CA ALA A 248 21.35 0.72 -19.68
C ALA A 248 22.26 0.31 -20.84
N SER A 249 21.84 -0.63 -21.69
CA SER A 249 22.60 -1.03 -22.88
C SER A 249 22.71 0.08 -23.93
N GLY A 250 21.77 1.04 -23.94
CA GLY A 250 21.66 2.06 -24.98
C GLY A 250 21.06 1.56 -26.30
N ASP A 251 20.76 0.27 -26.44
CA ASP A 251 20.18 -0.27 -27.68
C ASP A 251 18.75 0.23 -27.94
N TYR A 252 18.04 0.70 -26.92
CA TYR A 252 16.67 1.21 -27.02
C TYR A 252 16.60 2.73 -27.14
N GLU A 253 17.72 3.41 -27.38
CA GLU A 253 17.78 4.86 -27.59
C GLU A 253 16.74 5.33 -28.62
N SER A 254 16.07 6.45 -28.31
CA SER A 254 15.01 7.08 -29.11
C SER A 254 13.75 6.21 -29.32
N MET A 255 13.60 5.11 -28.59
CA MET A 255 12.39 4.29 -28.59
C MET A 255 11.49 4.62 -27.40
N TYR A 256 10.18 4.43 -27.56
CA TYR A 256 9.21 4.59 -26.49
C TYR A 256 9.14 3.32 -25.65
N VAL A 257 9.57 3.42 -24.38
CA VAL A 257 9.76 2.29 -23.47
C VAL A 257 8.92 2.43 -22.20
N SER A 258 8.78 1.33 -21.45
CA SER A 258 8.22 1.34 -20.10
C SER A 258 8.99 0.43 -19.13
N LEU A 259 9.10 0.85 -17.88
CA LEU A 259 9.65 0.09 -16.76
C LEU A 259 8.82 0.35 -15.48
N ASP A 260 8.76 -0.62 -14.58
CA ASP A 260 8.21 -0.40 -13.23
C ASP A 260 9.26 0.27 -12.34
N ALA A 261 8.94 1.45 -11.82
CA ALA A 261 9.87 2.30 -11.09
C ALA A 261 9.17 3.12 -10.00
N GLN A 262 9.97 3.83 -9.20
CA GLN A 262 9.51 4.87 -8.30
C GLN A 262 10.57 5.96 -8.14
N VAL A 263 10.17 7.15 -7.72
CA VAL A 263 11.12 8.20 -7.31
C VAL A 263 11.77 7.80 -6.00
N VAL A 264 13.09 7.98 -5.83
CA VAL A 264 13.78 7.68 -4.57
C VAL A 264 13.36 8.63 -3.45
N VAL A 265 13.42 8.20 -2.18
CA VAL A 265 12.95 9.02 -1.03
C VAL A 265 13.63 10.40 -0.97
N SER A 266 14.92 10.50 -1.30
CA SER A 266 15.67 11.75 -1.25
C SER A 266 15.19 12.80 -2.25
N ASP A 267 14.42 12.39 -3.26
CA ASP A 267 14.01 13.24 -4.38
C ASP A 267 12.51 13.57 -4.33
N LEU A 268 11.77 13.11 -3.31
CA LEU A 268 10.32 13.34 -3.18
C LEU A 268 9.90 14.81 -3.00
N ASN A 269 10.85 15.68 -2.67
CA ASN A 269 10.64 17.12 -2.53
C ASN A 269 10.95 17.92 -3.81
N LYS A 270 11.37 17.25 -4.89
CA LYS A 270 11.72 17.88 -6.17
C LYS A 270 10.50 18.10 -7.07
N VAL A 271 10.69 18.87 -8.15
CA VAL A 271 9.81 18.84 -9.33
C VAL A 271 10.41 17.98 -10.43
N LEU A 272 9.61 17.62 -11.45
CA LEU A 272 10.04 16.71 -12.52
C LEU A 272 11.30 17.18 -13.29
N SER A 273 11.52 18.48 -13.39
CA SER A 273 12.70 19.05 -14.08
C SER A 273 14.00 19.09 -13.26
N ASP A 274 13.99 18.69 -11.98
CA ASP A 274 15.15 18.75 -11.08
C ASP A 274 16.03 17.48 -11.12
N ASN A 275 16.24 16.87 -12.30
CA ASN A 275 17.01 15.62 -12.48
C ASN A 275 16.61 14.55 -11.45
N VAL A 276 15.40 14.01 -11.63
CA VAL A 276 14.77 13.12 -10.65
C VAL A 276 15.36 11.72 -10.74
N THR A 277 15.88 11.23 -9.62
CA THR A 277 16.37 9.85 -9.54
C THR A 277 15.19 8.92 -9.29
N VAL A 278 15.07 7.90 -10.14
CA VAL A 278 14.11 6.81 -9.96
C VAL A 278 14.85 5.49 -9.75
N GLN A 279 14.17 4.52 -9.14
CA GLN A 279 14.68 3.19 -8.88
C GLN A 279 13.67 2.11 -9.25
N THR A 280 14.17 0.96 -9.71
CA THR A 280 13.40 -0.28 -9.85
C THR A 280 13.19 -0.94 -8.48
N ALA A 281 12.40 -2.02 -8.43
CA ALA A 281 12.24 -2.83 -7.22
C ALA A 281 13.57 -3.44 -6.71
N ASP A 282 14.55 -3.58 -7.61
CA ASP A 282 15.87 -4.12 -7.33
C ASP A 282 16.90 -3.04 -6.91
N ASP A 283 16.47 -1.77 -6.76
CA ASP A 283 17.34 -0.60 -6.45
C ASP A 283 18.35 -0.27 -7.56
N GLU A 284 18.00 -0.64 -8.79
CA GLU A 284 18.70 -0.17 -9.99
C GLU A 284 18.22 1.25 -10.29
N ARG A 285 19.17 2.19 -10.46
CA ARG A 285 18.86 3.62 -10.52
C ARG A 285 19.12 4.22 -11.88
N PHE A 286 18.21 5.08 -12.30
CA PHE A 286 18.27 5.85 -13.53
C PHE A 286 17.53 7.18 -13.35
N THR A 287 17.59 8.05 -14.36
CA THR A 287 16.99 9.39 -14.29
C THR A 287 15.68 9.42 -15.06
N LEU A 288 14.62 9.92 -14.40
CA LEU A 288 13.46 10.47 -15.09
C LEU A 288 13.83 11.90 -15.48
N TYR A 289 13.93 12.14 -16.79
CA TYR A 289 14.34 13.45 -17.31
C TYR A 289 13.13 14.22 -17.85
N ALA A 290 12.88 15.39 -17.28
CA ALA A 290 11.95 16.37 -17.82
C ALA A 290 12.64 17.73 -18.03
N ARG A 291 12.39 18.37 -19.18
CA ARG A 291 12.81 19.73 -19.45
C ARG A 291 11.95 20.70 -18.63
N GLN A 292 12.55 21.77 -18.13
CA GLN A 292 11.82 22.82 -17.40
C GLN A 292 10.65 23.42 -18.21
N ASN A 293 10.80 23.48 -19.53
CA ASN A 293 9.81 24.05 -20.44
C ASN A 293 8.77 23.03 -20.96
N SER A 294 8.76 21.79 -20.44
CA SER A 294 7.69 20.84 -20.76
C SER A 294 6.40 21.23 -20.03
N THR A 295 5.26 20.73 -20.51
CA THR A 295 3.94 21.00 -19.91
C THR A 295 3.80 20.58 -18.46
N PHE A 296 4.65 19.65 -18.01
CA PHE A 296 4.68 19.08 -16.66
C PHE A 296 6.02 19.30 -15.92
N GLY A 297 6.97 20.05 -16.49
CA GLY A 297 8.33 20.14 -15.94
C GLY A 297 8.40 20.70 -14.51
N ILE A 298 7.42 21.53 -14.13
CA ILE A 298 7.31 22.12 -12.78
C ILE A 298 6.36 21.35 -11.85
N ASP A 299 5.79 20.24 -12.31
CA ASP A 299 4.90 19.43 -11.49
C ASP A 299 5.70 18.67 -10.43
N ALA A 300 5.04 18.39 -9.31
CA ALA A 300 5.61 17.55 -8.26
C ALA A 300 5.85 16.13 -8.78
N VAL A 301 6.92 15.51 -8.29
CA VAL A 301 7.26 14.14 -8.65
C VAL A 301 6.21 13.13 -8.12
N PRO A 302 6.00 11.98 -8.81
CA PRO A 302 5.15 10.92 -8.30
C PRO A 302 5.67 10.33 -6.98
N VAL A 303 4.77 10.14 -6.01
CA VAL A 303 5.12 9.65 -4.68
C VAL A 303 5.10 8.12 -4.56
N GLY A 304 4.34 7.44 -5.42
CA GLY A 304 4.20 5.99 -5.42
C GLY A 304 5.20 5.29 -6.34
N SER A 305 5.13 3.96 -6.36
CA SER A 305 5.71 3.13 -7.40
C SER A 305 4.71 2.88 -8.53
N GLY A 306 5.18 2.39 -9.67
CA GLY A 306 4.34 1.92 -10.76
C GLY A 306 5.03 2.08 -12.10
N ARG A 307 4.25 1.97 -13.18
CA ARG A 307 4.78 2.03 -14.52
C ARG A 307 5.18 3.46 -14.90
N LEU A 308 6.44 3.62 -15.30
CA LEU A 308 7.00 4.81 -15.93
C LEU A 308 7.20 4.53 -17.41
N CYS A 309 6.60 5.36 -18.27
CA CYS A 309 6.80 5.33 -19.72
C CYS A 309 7.62 6.56 -20.17
N GLY A 310 8.19 6.48 -21.37
CA GLY A 310 8.88 7.61 -21.99
C GLY A 310 9.86 7.17 -23.06
N ILE A 311 10.54 8.14 -23.68
CA ILE A 311 11.60 7.86 -24.65
C ILE A 311 12.88 7.52 -23.89
N ALA A 312 13.47 6.37 -24.19
CA ALA A 312 14.81 6.05 -23.70
C ALA A 312 15.84 6.95 -24.38
N GLY A 313 16.74 7.54 -23.61
CA GLY A 313 17.77 8.43 -24.14
C GLY A 313 18.99 8.49 -23.23
N VAL A 314 19.86 9.45 -23.54
CA VAL A 314 21.06 9.76 -22.77
C VAL A 314 20.98 11.23 -22.35
N TYR A 315 21.33 11.51 -21.10
CA TYR A 315 21.51 12.88 -20.62
C TYR A 315 22.69 12.92 -19.63
N ASP A 316 23.64 13.81 -19.88
CA ASP A 316 24.88 13.93 -19.10
C ASP A 316 25.62 12.59 -18.91
N GLY A 317 25.63 11.77 -19.98
CA GLY A 317 26.26 10.44 -19.99
C GLY A 317 25.49 9.33 -19.26
N ASN A 318 24.30 9.60 -18.71
CA ASN A 318 23.47 8.62 -18.01
C ASN A 318 22.26 8.20 -18.84
N SER A 319 21.85 6.93 -18.72
CA SER A 319 20.59 6.46 -19.31
C SER A 319 19.40 7.13 -18.63
N VAL A 320 18.50 7.68 -19.44
CA VAL A 320 17.31 8.38 -18.96
C VAL A 320 16.04 7.87 -19.64
N VAL A 321 14.91 8.07 -18.96
CA VAL A 321 13.58 7.97 -19.56
C VAL A 321 12.97 9.36 -19.58
N MET A 322 12.56 9.83 -20.76
CA MET A 322 11.93 11.13 -20.98
C MET A 322 10.43 10.93 -21.21
N PRO A 323 9.56 11.19 -20.21
CA PRO A 323 8.11 11.11 -20.41
C PRO A 323 7.67 11.96 -21.59
N CYS A 324 6.81 11.44 -22.45
CA CYS A 324 6.22 12.18 -23.56
C CYS A 324 5.01 13.00 -23.10
N THR A 325 4.23 12.48 -22.14
CA THR A 325 3.03 13.12 -21.61
C THR A 325 2.91 12.90 -20.10
N ALA A 326 2.03 13.65 -19.43
CA ALA A 326 1.74 13.41 -18.01
C ALA A 326 1.14 12.02 -17.71
N ALA A 327 0.54 11.37 -18.71
CA ALA A 327 0.00 10.01 -18.55
C ALA A 327 1.10 8.96 -18.32
N ASP A 328 2.33 9.26 -18.75
CA ASP A 328 3.45 8.31 -18.74
C ASP A 328 3.99 8.04 -17.34
N PHE A 329 3.69 8.90 -16.37
CA PHE A 329 4.04 8.71 -14.95
C PHE A 329 2.81 8.72 -14.02
N ALA A 330 1.60 8.88 -14.56
CA ALA A 330 0.37 8.90 -13.76
C ALA A 330 0.08 7.56 -13.04
N ALA A 331 0.63 6.46 -13.55
CA ALA A 331 0.49 5.12 -12.97
C ALA A 331 1.42 4.88 -11.76
N MET A 332 2.31 5.82 -11.43
CA MET A 332 3.22 5.72 -10.28
C MET A 332 2.54 6.09 -8.95
N ASN A 333 1.51 5.32 -8.59
CA ASN A 333 0.63 5.57 -7.43
C ASN A 333 0.47 4.35 -6.50
N ALA A 334 1.21 3.26 -6.75
CA ALA A 334 1.23 2.06 -5.92
C ALA A 334 2.17 2.23 -4.70
N PRO A 335 2.10 1.32 -3.69
CA PRO A 335 3.00 1.35 -2.54
C PRO A 335 4.49 1.31 -2.95
N ARG A 336 5.34 2.04 -2.23
CA ARG A 336 6.76 2.18 -2.54
C ARG A 336 7.57 0.91 -2.24
N PHE A 337 8.58 0.62 -3.06
CA PHE A 337 9.59 -0.43 -2.90
C PHE A 337 10.57 -0.16 -1.73
N ASP A 338 10.92 1.10 -1.49
CA ASP A 338 11.78 1.53 -0.38
C ASP A 338 11.00 2.04 0.84
N GLY A 339 9.66 1.95 0.78
CA GLY A 339 8.77 2.17 1.92
C GLY A 339 8.59 0.86 2.67
N GLY A 340 8.72 0.89 4.00
CA GLY A 340 8.42 -0.27 4.82
C GLY A 340 8.86 -0.09 6.26
N ILE A 341 8.32 -0.94 7.12
CA ILE A 341 8.56 -0.90 8.55
C ILE A 341 9.91 -1.54 8.90
N THR A 342 10.53 -1.03 9.96
CA THR A 342 11.60 -1.70 10.71
C THR A 342 11.07 -1.96 12.12
N LEU A 343 11.41 -3.09 12.71
CA LEU A 343 10.95 -3.47 14.03
C LEU A 343 11.81 -2.81 15.12
N PRO A 344 11.20 -2.29 16.20
CA PRO A 344 9.76 -2.25 16.46
C PRO A 344 9.05 -1.15 15.65
N TYR A 345 7.83 -1.43 15.19
CA TYR A 345 6.97 -0.50 14.48
C TYR A 345 5.62 -0.32 15.17
N VAL A 346 5.16 0.92 15.28
CA VAL A 346 3.87 1.28 15.87
C VAL A 346 3.00 2.00 14.86
N LEU A 347 1.96 1.30 14.37
CA LEU A 347 0.88 1.88 13.58
C LEU A 347 -0.15 2.51 14.51
N SER A 348 -0.01 3.80 14.75
CA SER A 348 -0.84 4.55 15.68
C SER A 348 -2.04 5.19 15.00
N ILE A 349 -3.22 5.00 15.59
CA ILE A 349 -4.46 5.67 15.17
C ILE A 349 -4.82 6.79 16.14
N MET A 350 -3.82 7.43 16.73
CA MET A 350 -3.99 8.57 17.63
C MET A 350 -4.51 9.79 16.87
N THR A 351 -5.50 10.49 17.43
CA THR A 351 -5.94 11.78 16.92
C THR A 351 -5.17 12.94 17.53
N ARG A 352 -5.03 14.02 16.75
CA ARG A 352 -4.37 15.25 17.18
C ARG A 352 -5.26 16.07 18.12
N THR A 353 -6.57 16.04 17.89
CA THR A 353 -7.58 16.76 18.69
C THR A 353 -8.77 15.87 19.02
N ALA A 354 -9.74 16.37 19.79
CA ALA A 354 -11.00 15.68 20.06
C ALA A 354 -11.92 15.56 18.82
N THR A 355 -11.42 15.92 17.63
CA THR A 355 -12.16 15.94 16.36
C THR A 355 -12.03 14.60 15.65
N ASN A 356 -13.15 14.07 15.16
CA ASN A 356 -13.15 12.85 14.33
C ASN A 356 -12.45 13.11 12.99
N GLY A 357 -11.68 12.15 12.49
CA GLY A 357 -10.95 12.30 11.23
C GLY A 357 -9.56 12.96 11.34
N ASP A 358 -9.23 13.61 12.47
CA ASP A 358 -7.99 14.39 12.63
C ASP A 358 -6.82 13.52 13.12
N GLY A 359 -6.27 12.72 12.21
CA GLY A 359 -5.19 11.77 12.50
C GLY A 359 -3.87 12.46 12.77
N LYS A 360 -3.20 12.04 13.84
CA LYS A 360 -1.86 12.53 14.17
C LYS A 360 -0.77 11.85 13.35
N TYR A 361 -0.90 10.53 13.16
CA TYR A 361 0.09 9.68 12.50
C TYR A 361 -0.42 8.95 11.26
N VAL A 362 -1.70 9.10 10.95
CA VAL A 362 -2.38 8.39 9.88
C VAL A 362 -3.31 9.30 9.10
N TYR A 363 -3.45 9.03 7.82
CA TYR A 363 -4.47 9.58 6.94
C TYR A 363 -5.64 8.60 6.84
N TYR A 364 -6.87 9.11 6.94
CA TYR A 364 -8.08 8.33 6.73
C TYR A 364 -8.72 8.71 5.40
N SER A 365 -8.82 7.76 4.46
CA SER A 365 -9.27 8.00 3.09
C SER A 365 -10.79 7.88 2.89
N GLY A 366 -11.55 7.61 3.95
CA GLY A 366 -13.00 7.43 3.88
C GLY A 366 -13.81 8.67 4.22
N SER A 367 -15.13 8.56 4.05
CA SER A 367 -16.07 9.47 4.71
C SER A 367 -16.32 9.00 6.15
N ASN A 368 -16.53 9.94 7.08
CA ASN A 368 -17.04 9.61 8.41
C ASN A 368 -18.58 9.38 8.42
N SER A 369 -19.23 9.49 7.27
CA SER A 369 -20.64 9.16 7.06
C SER A 369 -20.85 7.64 6.85
N THR A 370 -22.09 7.20 6.98
CA THR A 370 -22.46 5.80 6.79
C THR A 370 -22.83 5.52 5.33
N GLY A 371 -22.38 4.41 4.73
CA GLY A 371 -22.91 4.02 3.41
C GLY A 371 -22.05 3.11 2.53
N SER A 372 -20.73 3.14 2.64
CA SER A 372 -19.81 2.17 2.02
C SER A 372 -18.45 2.17 2.74
N ILE A 373 -17.74 1.04 2.71
CA ILE A 373 -16.34 0.93 3.15
C ILE A 373 -15.38 0.70 1.97
N ASP A 374 -15.90 0.68 0.74
CA ASP A 374 -15.07 0.52 -0.46
C ASP A 374 -14.12 1.71 -0.59
N GLY A 375 -12.83 1.42 -0.75
CA GLY A 375 -11.78 2.46 -0.79
C GLY A 375 -11.48 3.14 0.55
N VAL A 376 -12.08 2.70 1.66
CA VAL A 376 -11.80 3.22 3.00
C VAL A 376 -10.56 2.55 3.57
N SER A 377 -9.56 3.37 3.90
CA SER A 377 -8.31 2.93 4.51
C SER A 377 -7.83 3.92 5.56
N VAL A 378 -6.99 3.43 6.47
CA VAL A 378 -6.18 4.24 7.38
C VAL A 378 -4.73 3.97 7.04
N THR A 379 -4.02 4.96 6.53
CA THR A 379 -2.66 4.80 6.00
C THR A 379 -1.69 5.63 6.82
N ALA A 380 -0.54 5.05 7.17
CA ALA A 380 0.51 5.74 7.91
C ALA A 380 1.05 6.95 7.11
N MET A 381 1.29 8.06 7.80
CA MET A 381 1.84 9.29 7.22
C MET A 381 3.38 9.30 7.20
N ASP A 382 4.03 8.23 7.63
CA ASP A 382 5.49 8.14 7.78
C ASP A 382 6.21 7.55 6.55
N GLY A 383 5.49 7.35 5.45
CA GLY A 383 6.05 6.84 4.19
C GLY A 383 6.30 5.32 4.16
N THR A 384 5.98 4.60 5.23
CA THR A 384 6.16 3.13 5.30
C THR A 384 5.15 2.35 4.43
N GLY A 385 4.05 2.99 4.02
CA GLY A 385 2.95 2.32 3.32
C GLY A 385 2.09 1.43 4.22
N ALA A 386 2.37 1.37 5.53
CA ALA A 386 1.58 0.61 6.48
C ALA A 386 0.13 1.12 6.51
N ASN A 387 -0.84 0.23 6.46
CA ASN A 387 -2.25 0.62 6.41
C ASN A 387 -3.18 -0.39 7.07
N ILE A 388 -4.42 0.05 7.30
CA ILE A 388 -5.52 -0.74 7.81
C ILE A 388 -6.70 -0.61 6.83
N THR A 389 -7.23 -1.75 6.39
CA THR A 389 -8.48 -1.86 5.64
C THR A 389 -9.41 -2.86 6.32
N ALA A 390 -10.67 -2.92 5.89
CA ALA A 390 -11.61 -3.91 6.38
C ALA A 390 -12.47 -4.46 5.25
N LYS A 391 -12.88 -5.73 5.39
CA LYS A 391 -13.95 -6.34 4.59
C LYS A 391 -15.09 -6.68 5.54
N LEU A 392 -16.25 -6.08 5.32
CA LEU A 392 -17.43 -6.22 6.19
C LEU A 392 -18.67 -6.43 5.33
N SER A 393 -19.66 -7.14 5.86
CA SER A 393 -20.92 -7.41 5.16
C SER A 393 -21.78 -6.13 5.05
N SER A 394 -22.24 -5.81 3.85
CA SER A 394 -23.06 -4.62 3.58
C SER A 394 -24.52 -4.87 4.02
N SER A 395 -24.93 -4.39 5.19
CA SER A 395 -26.37 -4.28 5.48
C SER A 395 -26.70 -3.13 6.45
N GLY A 396 -27.70 -2.32 6.06
CA GLY A 396 -28.43 -1.45 6.99
C GLY A 396 -28.06 0.04 7.07
N GLY A 397 -27.30 0.60 6.12
CA GLY A 397 -27.09 2.07 6.04
C GLY A 397 -26.27 2.69 7.19
N ASN A 398 -25.61 1.86 8.01
CA ASN A 398 -24.73 2.26 9.11
C ASN A 398 -23.34 1.58 8.97
N LEU A 399 -22.86 1.49 7.74
CA LEU A 399 -21.66 0.72 7.36
C LEU A 399 -20.42 1.41 7.92
N GLY A 400 -19.68 0.66 8.74
CA GLY A 400 -18.69 1.20 9.65
C GLY A 400 -17.30 0.68 9.34
N PHE A 401 -16.46 1.56 8.84
CA PHE A 401 -15.07 1.71 9.21
C PHE A 401 -14.90 3.22 9.28
N ARG A 402 -14.81 3.78 10.49
CA ARG A 402 -14.81 5.25 10.71
C ARG A 402 -13.65 5.63 11.58
N TYR A 403 -13.18 6.86 11.46
CA TYR A 403 -12.16 7.35 12.36
C TYR A 403 -12.77 8.23 13.46
N TRP A 404 -12.80 7.69 14.68
CA TRP A 404 -13.64 8.23 15.75
C TRP A 404 -12.89 8.38 17.07
N THR A 405 -13.00 9.58 17.62
CA THR A 405 -12.49 9.93 18.95
C THR A 405 -13.66 10.03 19.91
N GLU A 406 -13.57 9.36 21.06
CA GLU A 406 -14.55 9.55 22.13
C GLU A 406 -14.05 10.49 23.23
N SER A 407 -15.00 11.11 23.94
CA SER A 407 -14.72 12.08 25.00
C SER A 407 -13.88 11.51 26.15
N SER A 408 -13.78 10.19 26.28
CA SER A 408 -12.92 9.51 27.26
C SER A 408 -11.42 9.57 26.91
N GLY A 409 -11.05 10.02 25.72
CA GLY A 409 -9.66 10.06 25.24
C GLY A 409 -9.23 8.83 24.44
N HIS A 410 -10.12 7.89 24.14
CA HIS A 410 -9.82 6.75 23.27
C HIS A 410 -9.94 7.12 21.79
N HIS A 411 -9.00 6.59 21.01
CA HIS A 411 -8.89 6.77 19.56
C HIS A 411 -9.24 5.46 18.88
N ASN A 412 -10.23 5.47 18.00
CA ASN A 412 -10.90 4.26 17.56
C ASN A 412 -11.10 4.22 16.06
N LEU A 413 -11.14 2.99 15.57
CA LEU A 413 -11.67 2.58 14.29
C LEU A 413 -12.88 1.67 14.52
N PRO A 414 -14.08 2.23 14.72
CA PRO A 414 -15.28 1.42 14.87
C PRO A 414 -15.62 0.72 13.55
N MET A 415 -15.82 -0.59 13.60
CA MET A 415 -16.22 -1.39 12.47
C MET A 415 -17.51 -2.16 12.75
N LYS A 416 -18.51 -2.02 11.88
CA LYS A 416 -19.85 -2.60 12.04
C LYS A 416 -20.17 -3.65 11.00
N SER A 417 -21.21 -4.44 11.27
CA SER A 417 -21.73 -5.45 10.35
C SER A 417 -20.77 -6.61 10.14
N TRP A 418 -20.46 -7.29 11.26
CA TRP A 418 -19.75 -8.56 11.28
C TRP A 418 -20.75 -9.70 11.01
N GLN A 419 -20.44 -10.57 10.06
CA GLN A 419 -21.15 -11.81 9.72
C GLN A 419 -20.12 -12.94 9.65
N GLU A 420 -20.58 -14.13 9.25
CA GLU A 420 -19.90 -15.44 9.09
C GLU A 420 -18.36 -15.49 9.08
N LEU A 421 -17.84 -16.64 9.53
CA LEU A 421 -16.42 -16.98 9.58
C LEU A 421 -15.73 -16.68 8.23
N ASP A 422 -14.56 -16.07 8.30
CA ASP A 422 -13.64 -15.83 7.17
C ASP A 422 -14.17 -14.94 6.04
N GLN A 423 -15.41 -14.44 6.11
CA GLN A 423 -15.92 -13.47 5.15
C GLN A 423 -15.59 -12.04 5.55
N ASN A 424 -15.60 -11.77 6.87
CA ASN A 424 -15.33 -10.46 7.42
C ASN A 424 -13.99 -10.41 8.16
N TYR A 425 -13.26 -9.31 7.97
CA TYR A 425 -11.95 -9.12 8.60
C TYR A 425 -11.52 -7.67 8.64
N ALA A 426 -10.67 -7.36 9.63
CA ALA A 426 -9.74 -6.26 9.55
C ALA A 426 -8.41 -6.78 8.97
N LEU A 427 -7.83 -6.03 8.04
CA LEU A 427 -6.55 -6.31 7.42
C LEU A 427 -5.57 -5.19 7.78
N LEU A 428 -4.46 -5.56 8.39
CA LEU A 428 -3.31 -4.69 8.58
C LEU A 428 -2.25 -5.10 7.56
N THR A 429 -1.72 -4.12 6.85
CA THR A 429 -0.70 -4.30 5.81
C THR A 429 0.56 -3.59 6.26
N PHE A 430 1.68 -4.31 6.27
CA PHE A 430 2.99 -3.79 6.67
C PHE A 430 4.02 -4.11 5.59
N PRO A 431 4.29 -3.21 4.64
CA PRO A 431 5.46 -3.32 3.78
C PRO A 431 6.72 -3.39 4.66
N LEU A 432 7.70 -4.22 4.29
CA LEU A 432 8.87 -4.50 5.13
C LEU A 432 10.11 -3.80 4.59
N ASN A 433 10.83 -3.05 5.43
CA ASN A 433 12.15 -2.50 5.10
C ASN A 433 13.30 -3.28 5.79
N GLU A 434 12.98 -4.37 6.47
CA GLU A 434 13.95 -5.33 6.97
C GLU A 434 13.40 -6.76 6.85
N THR A 435 14.29 -7.75 6.86
CA THR A 435 13.90 -9.16 6.94
C THR A 435 13.53 -9.50 8.39
N ILE A 436 12.38 -10.16 8.58
CA ILE A 436 11.98 -10.72 9.87
C ILE A 436 12.46 -12.17 9.93
N ASP A 437 13.57 -12.39 10.61
CA ASP A 437 14.37 -13.62 10.64
C ASP A 437 14.07 -14.56 11.82
N GLY A 438 13.03 -14.26 12.60
CA GLY A 438 12.64 -15.05 13.76
C GLY A 438 11.22 -14.74 14.24
N PRO A 439 10.84 -15.25 15.43
CA PRO A 439 9.56 -14.94 16.02
C PRO A 439 9.37 -13.43 16.22
N PHE A 440 8.21 -12.95 15.84
CA PHE A 440 7.80 -11.57 16.07
C PHE A 440 6.51 -11.54 16.89
N ARG A 441 6.21 -10.38 17.43
CA ARG A 441 5.06 -10.13 18.28
C ARG A 441 4.15 -9.12 17.61
N PHE A 442 2.85 -9.39 17.70
CA PHE A 442 1.80 -8.47 17.28
C PHE A 442 0.91 -8.09 18.47
N SER A 443 0.89 -6.80 18.80
CA SER A 443 0.10 -6.27 19.93
C SER A 443 -0.87 -5.19 19.47
N PHE A 444 -2.10 -5.20 19.97
CA PHE A 444 -3.16 -4.30 19.50
C PHE A 444 -4.29 -4.14 20.51
N GLY A 445 -5.07 -3.06 20.35
CA GLY A 445 -6.27 -2.79 21.13
C GLY A 445 -7.53 -3.26 20.42
N TRP A 446 -8.37 -4.09 21.05
CA TRP A 446 -9.58 -4.62 20.43
C TRP A 446 -10.75 -4.76 21.40
N SER A 447 -11.91 -4.25 21.00
CA SER A 447 -13.12 -4.21 21.83
C SER A 447 -14.39 -4.40 21.03
N ALA A 448 -15.51 -4.74 21.68
CA ALA A 448 -16.76 -5.06 20.99
C ALA A 448 -18.00 -4.63 21.77
N SER A 449 -19.11 -4.38 21.07
CA SER A 449 -20.42 -4.07 21.65
C SER A 449 -21.57 -4.67 20.83
N GLY A 450 -22.75 -4.76 21.45
CA GLY A 450 -23.95 -5.31 20.82
C GLY A 450 -23.76 -6.78 20.43
N SER A 451 -24.23 -7.12 19.23
CA SER A 451 -24.15 -8.50 18.70
C SER A 451 -22.80 -8.87 18.09
N ALA A 452 -21.71 -8.16 18.40
CA ALA A 452 -20.39 -8.43 17.84
C ALA A 452 -19.77 -9.73 18.39
N PRO A 453 -18.84 -10.35 17.63
CA PRO A 453 -18.15 -11.57 18.06
C PRO A 453 -17.31 -11.35 19.33
N ALA A 454 -17.27 -12.38 20.18
CA ALA A 454 -16.41 -12.43 21.36
C ALA A 454 -15.09 -13.15 21.09
N ASN A 455 -15.10 -14.20 20.26
CA ASN A 455 -13.95 -15.06 19.99
C ASN A 455 -13.33 -14.69 18.66
N TRP A 456 -12.00 -14.52 18.63
CA TRP A 456 -11.28 -14.00 17.48
C TRP A 456 -10.03 -14.82 17.20
N TYR A 457 -9.63 -14.84 15.94
CA TYR A 457 -8.39 -15.48 15.53
C TYR A 457 -7.66 -14.63 14.50
N LEU A 458 -6.33 -14.78 14.49
CA LEU A 458 -5.41 -14.04 13.65
C LEU A 458 -4.84 -14.96 12.58
N ARG A 459 -4.60 -14.41 11.39
CA ARG A 459 -3.82 -15.05 10.31
C ARG A 459 -2.80 -14.07 9.75
N TYR A 460 -1.74 -14.58 9.15
CA TYR A 460 -0.74 -13.78 8.47
C TYR A 460 -0.38 -14.34 7.10
N SER A 461 0.18 -13.51 6.23
CA SER A 461 0.52 -13.84 4.85
C SER A 461 1.62 -12.89 4.34
N ASN A 462 2.33 -13.29 3.28
CA ASN A 462 3.23 -12.42 2.53
C ASN A 462 2.77 -12.11 1.09
N ASP A 463 1.67 -12.72 0.63
CA ASP A 463 1.12 -12.60 -0.72
C ASP A 463 -0.35 -12.16 -0.74
N ASN A 464 -0.99 -12.04 0.45
CA ASN A 464 -2.41 -11.77 0.65
C ASN A 464 -3.35 -12.82 0.00
N VAL A 465 -2.82 -14.01 -0.32
CA VAL A 465 -3.53 -15.12 -0.97
C VAL A 465 -3.45 -16.37 -0.09
N THR A 466 -2.24 -16.75 0.30
CA THR A 466 -1.95 -17.89 1.16
C THR A 466 -1.86 -17.44 2.61
N TRP A 467 -2.74 -17.96 3.47
CA TRP A 467 -2.86 -17.54 4.86
C TRP A 467 -2.42 -18.61 5.85
N TYR A 468 -1.59 -18.20 6.80
CA TYR A 468 -1.06 -19.03 7.88
C TYR A 468 -1.70 -18.63 9.19
N THR A 469 -2.05 -19.63 10.01
CA THR A 469 -2.63 -19.43 11.33
C THR A 469 -1.53 -19.66 12.37
N PRO A 470 -1.18 -18.68 13.23
CA PRO A 470 -0.26 -18.92 14.34
C PRO A 470 -0.87 -19.90 15.35
N ALA A 471 -0.06 -20.34 16.31
CA ALA A 471 -0.57 -21.12 17.42
C ALA A 471 -1.37 -20.21 18.40
N PRO A 472 -2.49 -20.68 18.98
CA PRO A 472 -3.11 -21.99 18.77
C PRO A 472 -3.91 -22.06 17.46
N THR A 473 -3.90 -23.23 16.81
CA THR A 473 -4.61 -23.44 15.52
C THR A 473 -6.05 -23.94 15.69
N ASP A 474 -6.41 -24.45 16.86
CA ASP A 474 -7.67 -25.13 17.19
C ASP A 474 -8.54 -24.33 18.19
N GLY A 475 -8.21 -23.05 18.41
CA GLY A 475 -8.93 -22.19 19.34
C GLY A 475 -8.82 -20.71 18.96
N PRO A 476 -9.58 -19.83 19.65
CA PRO A 476 -9.43 -18.39 19.47
C PRO A 476 -8.05 -17.94 19.99
N HIS A 477 -7.42 -17.01 19.27
CA HIS A 477 -6.19 -16.37 19.72
C HIS A 477 -6.46 -15.34 20.83
N PHE A 478 -7.63 -14.72 20.82
CA PHE A 478 -8.05 -13.82 21.88
C PHE A 478 -9.59 -13.78 22.03
N VAL A 479 -10.04 -13.48 23.24
CA VAL A 479 -11.46 -13.54 23.63
C VAL A 479 -11.85 -12.31 24.42
N ILE A 480 -12.84 -11.57 23.91
CA ILE A 480 -13.45 -10.46 24.63
C ILE A 480 -14.39 -11.04 25.72
N PRO A 481 -14.22 -10.68 27.00
CA PRO A 481 -15.07 -11.22 28.06
C PRO A 481 -16.56 -10.89 27.84
N GLN A 482 -17.41 -11.91 27.90
CA GLN A 482 -18.84 -11.70 27.67
C GLN A 482 -19.48 -10.82 28.76
N GLY A 483 -20.36 -9.91 28.35
CA GLY A 483 -20.99 -8.89 29.18
C GLY A 483 -20.11 -7.67 29.45
N LYS A 484 -18.91 -7.59 28.85
CA LYS A 484 -18.03 -6.42 28.89
C LYS A 484 -18.08 -5.67 27.56
N THR A 485 -19.24 -5.11 27.25
CA THR A 485 -19.44 -4.34 26.02
C THR A 485 -18.76 -2.97 26.09
N VAL A 486 -18.10 -2.56 25.02
CA VAL A 486 -17.42 -1.25 24.96
C VAL A 486 -18.43 -0.10 25.01
N GLY A 487 -18.14 0.91 25.83
CA GLY A 487 -19.00 2.08 26.01
C GLY A 487 -18.70 2.88 27.27
N GLY A 488 -19.02 4.18 27.26
CA GLY A 488 -18.82 5.06 28.41
C GLY A 488 -17.36 5.18 28.87
N GLY A 489 -16.39 5.02 27.96
CA GLY A 489 -14.96 5.05 28.27
C GLY A 489 -14.38 3.76 28.85
N LYS A 490 -15.11 2.63 28.80
CA LYS A 490 -14.73 1.36 29.46
C LYS A 490 -14.77 0.18 28.48
N ASN A 491 -14.16 -0.92 28.92
CA ASN A 491 -14.05 -2.20 28.23
C ASN A 491 -13.21 -2.10 26.94
N PHE A 492 -12.03 -1.49 27.08
CA PHE A 492 -10.98 -1.33 26.07
C PHE A 492 -9.85 -2.33 26.30
N PHE A 493 -9.85 -3.47 25.62
CA PHE A 493 -8.91 -4.56 25.88
C PHE A 493 -7.67 -4.52 24.99
N TYR A 494 -6.55 -5.05 25.50
CA TYR A 494 -5.26 -5.10 24.82
C TYR A 494 -4.83 -6.55 24.71
N TRP A 495 -4.22 -6.90 23.58
CA TRP A 495 -3.82 -8.26 23.25
C TRP A 495 -2.39 -8.28 22.70
N THR A 496 -1.74 -9.42 22.87
CA THR A 496 -0.42 -9.72 22.34
C THR A 496 -0.44 -11.15 21.82
N ILE A 497 0.05 -11.34 20.60
CA ILE A 497 0.17 -12.65 19.94
C ILE A 497 1.61 -12.79 19.45
N ASP A 498 2.31 -13.80 19.94
CA ASP A 498 3.64 -14.17 19.44
C ASP A 498 3.48 -15.09 18.24
N ILE A 499 4.16 -14.75 17.14
CA ILE A 499 4.05 -15.40 15.84
C ILE A 499 5.44 -15.91 15.46
N ALA A 500 5.58 -17.23 15.40
CA ALA A 500 6.70 -17.88 14.75
C ALA A 500 6.36 -18.03 13.25
N PRO A 501 7.00 -17.23 12.35
CA PRO A 501 6.66 -17.27 10.94
C PRO A 501 7.01 -18.63 10.31
N GLN A 502 6.08 -19.17 9.54
CA GLN A 502 6.22 -20.42 8.76
C GLN A 502 6.62 -20.14 7.30
N ILE A 503 6.76 -18.86 6.97
CA ILE A 503 7.08 -18.34 5.64
C ILE A 503 8.18 -17.29 5.74
N PRO A 504 8.98 -17.08 4.67
CA PRO A 504 9.94 -15.99 4.63
C PRO A 504 9.21 -14.63 4.61
N LEU A 505 9.69 -13.73 5.47
CA LEU A 505 9.26 -12.33 5.56
C LEU A 505 10.48 -11.46 5.24
N GLU A 506 10.73 -11.28 3.95
CA GLU A 506 11.93 -10.62 3.45
C GLU A 506 11.76 -9.11 3.36
N ARG A 507 12.88 -8.39 3.45
CA ARG A 507 12.95 -6.97 3.11
C ARG A 507 12.36 -6.74 1.70
N ARG A 508 11.59 -5.66 1.52
CA ARG A 508 10.78 -5.31 0.34
C ARG A 508 9.58 -6.22 0.09
N GLY A 509 9.38 -7.27 0.90
CA GLY A 509 8.13 -8.00 0.98
C GLY A 509 7.06 -7.22 1.76
N THR A 510 5.90 -7.85 1.95
CA THR A 510 4.82 -7.30 2.78
C THR A 510 4.39 -8.33 3.80
N LEU A 511 4.21 -7.92 5.06
CA LEU A 511 3.51 -8.70 6.07
C LEU A 511 2.05 -8.26 6.11
N TYR A 512 1.15 -9.18 5.80
CA TYR A 512 -0.28 -9.00 5.99
C TYR A 512 -0.69 -9.68 7.30
N ILE A 513 -1.47 -9.00 8.12
CA ILE A 513 -2.09 -9.55 9.33
C ILE A 513 -3.60 -9.35 9.23
N ARG A 514 -4.34 -10.43 9.41
CA ARG A 514 -5.79 -10.46 9.30
C ARG A 514 -6.42 -10.93 10.61
N ILE A 515 -7.44 -10.20 11.06
CA ILE A 515 -8.20 -10.52 12.28
C ILE A 515 -9.65 -10.82 11.86
N SER A 516 -10.13 -12.02 12.19
CA SER A 516 -11.47 -12.50 11.85
C SER A 516 -12.19 -13.14 13.05
N PRO A 517 -13.54 -13.18 13.04
CA PRO A 517 -14.32 -13.92 14.04
C PRO A 517 -13.96 -15.40 14.01
N TYR A 518 -13.75 -16.02 15.18
CA TYR A 518 -13.41 -17.45 15.29
C TYR A 518 -14.65 -18.35 15.26
N ASP A 519 -15.72 -17.93 15.91
CA ASP A 519 -17.00 -18.64 15.98
C ASP A 519 -18.17 -17.66 16.10
N GLY A 520 -19.39 -18.19 16.27
CA GLY A 520 -20.61 -17.40 16.44
C GLY A 520 -20.83 -16.80 17.84
N THR A 521 -19.89 -16.94 18.78
CA THR A 521 -20.05 -16.50 20.17
C THR A 521 -20.09 -14.97 20.23
N ARG A 522 -21.09 -14.41 20.91
CA ARG A 522 -21.29 -12.96 21.02
C ARG A 522 -20.82 -12.38 22.34
N VAL A 523 -20.43 -11.11 22.30
CA VAL A 523 -20.01 -10.34 23.49
C VAL A 523 -21.18 -10.04 24.44
N ASP A 524 -22.42 -9.90 23.95
CA ASP A 524 -23.58 -9.54 24.76
C ASP A 524 -24.30 -10.72 25.46
N ARG A 525 -23.68 -11.91 25.49
CA ARG A 525 -24.23 -13.15 26.09
C ARG A 525 -25.50 -13.69 25.44
N SER A 526 -25.93 -13.14 24.31
CA SER A 526 -27.08 -13.69 23.58
C SER A 526 -26.70 -14.98 22.86
N GLY A 527 -27.59 -15.97 22.88
CA GLY A 527 -27.45 -17.21 22.08
C GLY A 527 -27.89 -17.07 20.61
N ALA A 528 -28.29 -15.88 20.18
CA ALA A 528 -28.67 -15.62 18.79
C ALA A 528 -27.42 -15.42 17.89
N ALA A 529 -27.58 -15.54 16.57
CA ALA A 529 -26.49 -15.33 15.63
C ALA A 529 -25.87 -13.92 15.72
N ILE A 530 -24.61 -13.79 15.28
CA ILE A 530 -23.97 -12.48 15.07
C ILE A 530 -24.85 -11.68 14.10
N GLY A 531 -25.17 -10.44 14.48
CA GLY A 531 -26.13 -9.60 13.77
C GLY A 531 -25.56 -8.23 13.40
N ASN A 532 -26.31 -7.52 12.56
CA ASN A 532 -25.93 -6.22 11.97
C ASN A 532 -25.78 -5.08 12.99
N GLY A 533 -26.16 -5.29 14.25
CA GLY A 533 -25.99 -4.34 15.35
C GLY A 533 -24.64 -4.42 16.09
N GLY A 534 -23.78 -5.39 15.74
CA GLY A 534 -22.47 -5.59 16.36
C GLY A 534 -21.45 -4.57 15.87
N GLU A 535 -20.75 -3.93 16.80
CA GLU A 535 -19.64 -3.01 16.51
C GLU A 535 -18.38 -3.51 17.23
N ILE A 536 -17.27 -3.61 16.50
CA ILE A 536 -15.93 -3.71 17.08
C ILE A 536 -15.25 -2.35 17.06
N ARG A 537 -14.24 -2.18 17.90
CA ARG A 537 -13.34 -1.04 17.88
C ARG A 537 -11.92 -1.58 17.92
N LEU A 538 -11.21 -1.45 16.80
CA LEU A 538 -9.75 -1.42 16.82
C LEU A 538 -9.37 -0.07 17.43
N HIS A 539 -8.60 -0.05 18.51
CA HIS A 539 -8.30 1.19 19.22
C HIS A 539 -6.80 1.36 19.49
N SER A 540 -6.40 2.62 19.65
CA SER A 540 -5.04 3.04 20.03
C SER A 540 -3.96 2.82 18.96
N CYS A 541 -3.47 1.60 18.81
CA CYS A 541 -2.43 1.26 17.85
C CYS A 541 -2.36 -0.24 17.58
N ALA A 542 -1.60 -0.60 16.56
CA ALA A 542 -1.06 -1.94 16.36
C ALA A 542 0.48 -1.87 16.37
N VAL A 543 1.12 -2.81 17.05
CA VAL A 543 2.58 -2.87 17.23
C VAL A 543 3.09 -4.17 16.64
N VAL A 544 4.13 -4.09 15.83
CA VAL A 544 4.91 -5.23 15.36
C VAL A 544 6.31 -5.08 15.93
N GLU A 545 6.82 -6.09 16.62
CA GLU A 545 8.15 -6.06 17.22
C GLU A 545 8.79 -7.45 17.20
N LYS A 546 10.12 -7.53 17.32
CA LYS A 546 10.75 -8.83 17.58
C LYS A 546 10.31 -9.32 18.97
N VAL A 547 10.14 -10.64 19.15
CA VAL A 547 9.91 -11.16 20.52
C VAL A 547 11.10 -10.73 21.39
N PRO A 548 10.88 -9.99 22.49
CA PRO A 548 11.98 -9.39 23.24
C PRO A 548 12.92 -10.45 23.82
N VAL A 549 14.23 -10.24 23.62
CA VAL A 549 15.30 -11.03 24.22
C VAL A 549 16.33 -10.05 24.75
N PHE A 550 16.65 -10.17 26.04
CA PHE A 550 17.60 -9.33 26.73
C PHE A 550 18.70 -10.18 27.34
N ASN A 551 19.91 -9.62 27.42
CA ASN A 551 21.05 -10.27 28.04
C ASN A 551 22.01 -9.21 28.58
N THR A 552 21.82 -8.88 29.84
CA THR A 552 22.57 -7.87 30.57
C THR A 552 23.58 -8.57 31.47
N GLU A 553 24.87 -8.28 31.26
CA GLU A 553 25.93 -8.89 32.05
C GLU A 553 25.90 -8.40 33.50
N LYS A 554 26.05 -9.35 34.45
CA LYS A 554 26.14 -9.03 35.87
C LYS A 554 27.39 -8.18 36.15
N PRO A 555 27.25 -6.99 36.77
CA PRO A 555 28.41 -6.17 37.12
C PRO A 555 29.38 -6.88 38.06
N ALA A 556 30.68 -6.65 37.85
CA ALA A 556 31.74 -7.21 38.69
C ALA A 556 31.58 -6.76 40.15
N GLY A 557 31.71 -7.69 41.10
CA GLY A 557 31.58 -7.40 42.53
C GLY A 557 30.13 -7.21 43.02
N ALA A 558 29.12 -7.34 42.15
CA ALA A 558 27.72 -7.27 42.58
C ALA A 558 27.34 -8.46 43.46
N VAL A 559 26.90 -8.17 44.69
CA VAL A 559 26.32 -9.16 45.62
C VAL A 559 24.88 -9.48 45.23
N TYR A 560 24.17 -8.54 44.61
CA TYR A 560 22.86 -8.73 44.01
C TYR A 560 22.75 -7.93 42.71
N PHE A 561 22.11 -8.51 41.69
CA PHE A 561 21.86 -7.85 40.42
C PHE A 561 20.55 -8.34 39.81
N GLU A 562 19.68 -7.42 39.40
CA GLU A 562 18.42 -7.67 38.72
C GLU A 562 18.28 -6.71 37.53
N PRO A 563 18.53 -7.20 36.30
CA PRO A 563 18.37 -6.43 35.07
C PRO A 563 16.98 -6.59 34.45
N PHE A 564 16.07 -7.38 35.03
CA PHE A 564 14.72 -7.63 34.51
C PHE A 564 14.68 -8.21 33.09
N ASP A 565 15.78 -8.81 32.59
CA ASP A 565 15.86 -9.43 31.27
C ASP A 565 14.81 -10.53 31.04
N ASN A 566 14.30 -11.15 32.10
CA ASN A 566 13.26 -12.19 32.04
C ASN A 566 11.84 -11.60 31.89
N LEU A 567 11.67 -10.29 32.00
CA LEU A 567 10.38 -9.63 31.82
C LEU A 567 10.19 -9.37 30.33
N THR A 568 9.30 -10.14 29.70
CA THR A 568 9.10 -10.05 28.26
C THR A 568 7.70 -9.62 27.87
N THR A 569 6.76 -9.45 28.81
CA THR A 569 5.34 -9.15 28.49
C THR A 569 4.96 -7.68 28.68
N GLY A 570 3.86 -7.26 28.03
CA GLY A 570 3.46 -5.85 27.92
C GLY A 570 4.10 -5.15 26.73
N LEU A 571 3.96 -3.82 26.65
CA LEU A 571 4.62 -3.00 25.64
C LEU A 571 5.70 -2.11 26.26
N ASP A 572 6.76 -1.83 25.51
CA ASP A 572 7.75 -0.84 25.89
C ASP A 572 7.13 0.56 25.88
N TYR A 573 7.00 1.16 27.07
CA TYR A 573 6.45 2.50 27.27
C TYR A 573 7.22 3.57 26.48
N ARG A 574 8.50 3.33 26.16
CA ARG A 574 9.38 4.27 25.45
C ARG A 574 9.00 4.46 23.98
N HIS A 575 8.13 3.62 23.42
CA HIS A 575 7.50 3.90 22.12
C HIS A 575 6.63 5.18 22.13
N GLY A 576 6.36 5.73 23.32
CA GLY A 576 5.85 7.07 23.50
C GLY A 576 4.38 7.21 23.13
N ASP A 577 4.01 8.39 22.67
CA ASP A 577 2.61 8.75 22.43
C ASP A 577 1.96 7.98 21.27
N LYS A 578 2.75 7.41 20.35
CA LYS A 578 2.26 6.51 19.30
C LYS A 578 1.48 5.33 19.89
N LEU A 579 1.78 4.91 21.13
CA LEU A 579 1.03 3.85 21.80
C LEU A 579 -0.41 4.23 22.14
N ALA A 580 -0.76 5.52 22.12
CA ALA A 580 -2.09 5.98 22.51
C ALA A 580 -2.50 5.34 23.87
N ALA A 581 -3.76 4.90 24.06
CA ALA A 581 -4.18 4.35 25.35
C ALA A 581 -3.43 3.04 25.73
N MET A 582 -2.84 2.34 24.76
CA MET A 582 -1.98 1.17 25.00
C MET A 582 -0.64 1.51 25.66
N LEU A 583 -0.33 2.79 25.89
CA LEU A 583 0.76 3.21 26.79
C LEU A 583 0.62 2.56 28.19
N ASN A 584 -0.62 2.30 28.62
CA ASN A 584 -0.93 1.61 29.88
C ASN A 584 -0.80 0.08 29.79
N PHE A 585 -0.56 -0.49 28.61
CA PHE A 585 -0.51 -1.94 28.43
C PHE A 585 0.77 -2.52 29.01
N CYS A 586 0.65 -3.06 30.22
CA CYS A 586 1.69 -3.77 30.94
C CYS A 586 1.32 -5.25 31.11
N GLY A 587 2.31 -6.07 31.41
CA GLY A 587 2.12 -7.49 31.63
C GLY A 587 1.44 -7.83 32.95
N SER A 588 1.53 -9.09 33.33
CA SER A 588 0.91 -9.62 34.55
C SER A 588 1.52 -9.00 35.82
N ASP A 589 0.79 -9.07 36.92
CA ASP A 589 1.28 -8.62 38.24
C ASP A 589 2.28 -9.64 38.82
N ILE A 590 3.26 -9.14 39.58
CA ILE A 590 4.29 -9.97 40.23
C ILE A 590 3.69 -11.10 41.07
N SER A 591 2.49 -10.95 41.62
CA SER A 591 1.81 -12.03 42.34
C SER A 591 1.69 -13.32 41.52
N VAL A 592 1.53 -13.23 40.19
CA VAL A 592 1.34 -14.38 39.29
C VAL A 592 2.55 -14.69 38.41
N TRP A 593 3.68 -13.99 38.56
CA TRP A 593 4.90 -14.35 37.84
C TRP A 593 5.43 -15.71 38.31
N ASP A 594 5.98 -16.48 37.37
CA ASP A 594 6.67 -17.73 37.67
C ASP A 594 7.94 -17.47 38.49
N ALA A 595 8.40 -18.49 39.22
CA ALA A 595 9.56 -18.36 40.12
C ALA A 595 10.85 -17.90 39.40
N ALA A 596 11.07 -18.38 38.17
CA ALA A 596 12.22 -17.99 37.35
C ALA A 596 12.16 -16.50 36.95
N VAL A 597 10.97 -16.02 36.56
CA VAL A 597 10.74 -14.61 36.21
C VAL A 597 10.86 -13.71 37.44
N LYS A 598 10.38 -14.18 38.60
CA LYS A 598 10.52 -13.45 39.87
C LYS A 598 11.97 -13.30 40.32
N ASN A 599 12.82 -14.29 40.08
CA ASN A 599 14.21 -14.29 40.55
C ASN A 599 14.35 -13.92 42.06
N GLY A 600 13.41 -14.39 42.89
CA GLY A 600 13.37 -14.08 44.33
C GLY A 600 12.72 -12.73 44.71
N LEU A 601 12.32 -11.91 43.74
CA LEU A 601 11.52 -10.71 43.97
C LEU A 601 10.11 -11.04 44.47
N SER A 602 9.56 -10.13 45.27
CA SER A 602 8.15 -10.17 45.69
C SER A 602 7.56 -8.76 45.70
N GLY A 603 6.24 -8.64 45.77
CA GLY A 603 5.62 -7.32 45.76
C GLY A 603 4.12 -7.34 45.48
N THR A 604 3.58 -6.15 45.24
CA THR A 604 2.17 -5.90 44.89
C THR A 604 2.09 -4.75 43.89
N HIS A 605 1.22 -4.87 42.88
CA HIS A 605 1.09 -3.88 41.80
C HIS A 605 2.42 -3.59 41.10
N VAL A 606 3.20 -4.65 40.86
CA VAL A 606 4.43 -4.59 40.07
C VAL A 606 4.17 -5.35 38.78
N ARG A 607 4.32 -4.69 37.63
CA ARG A 607 3.89 -5.17 36.33
C ARG A 607 5.08 -5.33 35.40
N GLN A 608 5.01 -6.33 34.53
CA GLN A 608 6.05 -6.53 33.53
C GLN A 608 5.99 -5.43 32.47
N ARG A 609 7.17 -4.99 32.04
CA ARG A 609 7.42 -4.36 30.76
C ARG A 609 8.61 -5.12 30.13
N PRO A 610 8.75 -5.13 28.79
CA PRO A 610 9.90 -5.78 28.17
C PRO A 610 11.22 -5.17 28.67
N GLY A 611 11.99 -5.95 29.45
CA GLY A 611 13.31 -5.59 29.96
C GLY A 611 13.33 -4.71 31.21
N TYR A 612 12.19 -4.39 31.83
CA TYR A 612 12.14 -3.58 33.05
C TYR A 612 10.80 -3.74 33.79
N ALA A 613 10.71 -3.34 35.05
CA ALA A 613 9.47 -3.44 35.83
C ALA A 613 8.76 -2.09 35.94
N GLN A 614 7.43 -2.10 35.92
CA GLN A 614 6.60 -0.96 36.32
C GLN A 614 6.10 -1.16 37.76
N ILE A 615 6.33 -0.19 38.63
CA ILE A 615 5.81 -0.16 40.00
C ILE A 615 4.62 0.78 40.04
N GLY A 616 3.48 0.29 40.54
CA GLY A 616 2.20 0.98 40.55
C GLY A 616 1.34 0.61 39.33
N PHE A 617 0.03 0.75 39.47
CA PHE A 617 -0.92 0.32 38.44
C PHE A 617 -2.20 1.16 38.41
N VAL A 618 -2.76 1.32 37.22
CA VAL A 618 -4.13 1.80 37.01
C VAL A 618 -4.87 0.78 36.16
N GLU A 619 -6.09 0.45 36.53
CA GLU A 619 -6.95 -0.42 35.71
C GLU A 619 -7.49 0.40 34.53
N THR A 620 -7.08 0.06 33.30
CA THR A 620 -7.44 0.83 32.11
C THR A 620 -8.40 0.15 31.17
N GLN A 621 -8.56 -1.17 31.30
CA GLN A 621 -9.40 -1.92 30.38
C GLN A 621 -10.87 -1.78 30.78
N THR A 622 -11.19 -1.90 32.06
CA THR A 622 -12.57 -1.94 32.55
C THR A 622 -13.05 -0.67 33.26
N VAL A 623 -12.17 0.32 33.43
CA VAL A 623 -12.45 1.60 34.10
C VAL A 623 -12.22 2.75 33.13
N ALA A 624 -13.06 3.79 33.22
CA ALA A 624 -12.93 4.98 32.39
C ALA A 624 -11.78 5.88 32.85
N HIS A 625 -11.12 6.57 31.91
CA HIS A 625 -9.99 7.48 32.18
C HIS A 625 -10.29 8.52 33.27
N GLY A 626 -11.49 9.12 33.25
CA GLY A 626 -11.92 10.09 34.28
C GLY A 626 -12.20 9.47 35.65
N SER A 627 -12.16 8.15 35.77
CA SER A 627 -12.39 7.39 37.01
C SER A 627 -11.16 6.61 37.48
N TYR A 628 -10.00 6.79 36.85
CA TYR A 628 -8.77 6.11 37.26
C TYR A 628 -8.44 6.35 38.74
N THR A 629 -7.94 5.29 39.36
CA THR A 629 -7.43 5.26 40.72
C THR A 629 -6.03 4.67 40.68
N ASN A 630 -5.09 5.39 41.27
CA ASN A 630 -3.71 4.95 41.40
C ASN A 630 -3.63 3.82 42.44
N ASN A 631 -3.19 2.63 42.02
CA ASN A 631 -2.84 1.56 42.94
C ASN A 631 -1.35 1.66 43.22
N THR A 632 -1.01 2.01 44.46
CA THR A 632 0.39 2.11 44.91
C THR A 632 1.07 0.75 44.83
N GLY A 633 2.24 0.72 44.19
CA GLY A 633 3.04 -0.48 44.05
C GLY A 633 4.16 -0.57 45.08
N ALA A 634 4.57 -1.80 45.38
CA ALA A 634 5.71 -2.09 46.22
C ALA A 634 6.46 -3.31 45.66
N LEU A 635 7.76 -3.13 45.38
CA LEU A 635 8.67 -4.19 44.98
C LEU A 635 9.67 -4.45 46.11
N MET A 636 9.90 -5.71 46.43
CA MET A 636 10.83 -6.16 47.47
C MET A 636 11.87 -7.07 46.84
N THR A 637 13.15 -6.77 47.09
CA THR A 637 14.26 -7.65 46.71
C THR A 637 14.35 -8.86 47.65
N PRO A 638 15.01 -9.97 47.26
CA PRO A 638 15.49 -10.93 48.24
C PRO A 638 16.51 -10.28 49.19
N ALA A 639 16.82 -10.98 50.28
CA ALA A 639 17.93 -10.59 51.16
C ALA A 639 19.26 -10.71 50.40
N PHE A 640 20.13 -9.71 50.55
CA PHE A 640 21.39 -9.63 49.80
C PHE A 640 22.47 -10.60 50.29
N GLY A 641 22.31 -11.17 51.49
CA GLY A 641 23.30 -12.11 52.05
C GLY A 641 24.66 -11.50 52.37
N ALA A 642 24.78 -10.16 52.32
CA ALA A 642 26.02 -9.42 52.55
C ALA A 642 25.86 -8.46 53.74
N SER A 643 26.95 -8.22 54.48
CA SER A 643 26.95 -7.33 55.65
C SER A 643 28.03 -6.25 55.51
N GLY A 644 27.83 -5.12 56.22
CA GLY A 644 28.71 -3.95 56.20
C GLY A 644 28.06 -2.76 55.51
N THR A 645 28.88 -1.90 54.89
CA THR A 645 28.38 -0.85 54.00
C THR A 645 28.16 -1.45 52.61
N LEU A 646 27.00 -1.19 52.01
CA LEU A 646 26.67 -1.61 50.65
C LEU A 646 26.32 -0.38 49.81
N THR A 647 26.61 -0.43 48.52
CA THR A 647 26.14 0.57 47.55
C THR A 647 24.99 -0.04 46.74
N LEU A 648 23.80 0.51 46.90
CA LEU A 648 22.63 0.21 46.08
C LEU A 648 22.59 1.20 44.91
N SER A 649 22.44 0.69 43.70
CA SER A 649 22.16 1.50 42.52
C SER A 649 21.03 0.90 41.70
N PHE A 650 20.27 1.74 41.03
CA PHE A 650 19.14 1.33 40.19
C PHE A 650 18.83 2.45 39.20
N ASP A 651 18.23 2.08 38.08
CA ASP A 651 17.76 3.04 37.08
C ASP A 651 16.26 3.24 37.26
N ALA A 652 15.78 4.48 37.21
CA ALA A 652 14.36 4.77 37.35
C ALA A 652 13.85 5.91 36.45
N MET A 653 12.59 5.77 36.04
CA MET A 653 11.85 6.72 35.20
C MET A 653 10.40 6.85 35.68
N ALA A 654 9.83 8.06 35.70
CA ALA A 654 8.44 8.28 36.10
C ALA A 654 7.47 8.07 34.93
N TYR A 655 6.23 7.68 35.25
CA TYR A 655 5.18 7.52 34.24
C TYR A 655 4.57 8.88 33.85
N LYS A 656 4.21 9.06 32.58
CA LYS A 656 3.36 10.14 32.12
C LYS A 656 2.41 9.69 31.02
N ASN A 657 1.12 10.00 31.18
CA ASN A 657 0.17 9.79 30.09
C ASN A 657 0.38 10.85 28.99
N ALA A 658 1.07 10.48 27.90
CA ALA A 658 1.32 11.34 26.74
C ALA A 658 0.29 11.17 25.61
N SER A 659 -0.70 10.30 25.82
CA SER A 659 -1.43 9.61 24.77
C SER A 659 -2.91 10.00 24.66
N VAL A 660 -3.29 11.12 25.28
CA VAL A 660 -4.63 11.66 25.31
C VAL A 660 -4.60 13.17 25.02
N PHE A 661 -5.66 13.69 24.38
CA PHE A 661 -5.80 15.13 24.19
C PHE A 661 -6.19 15.84 25.50
N SER A 662 -5.86 17.12 25.60
CA SER A 662 -5.95 17.92 26.84
C SER A 662 -7.36 18.01 27.43
N SER A 663 -8.41 17.91 26.60
CA SER A 663 -9.82 17.98 27.02
C SER A 663 -10.47 16.62 27.32
N SER A 664 -9.70 15.52 27.35
CA SER A 664 -10.23 14.15 27.58
C SER A 664 -10.78 13.89 28.99
N GLY A 665 -10.50 14.78 29.96
CA GLY A 665 -10.87 14.56 31.36
C GLY A 665 -10.11 13.40 32.03
N ALA A 666 -9.03 12.90 31.42
CA ALA A 666 -8.16 11.88 32.01
C ALA A 666 -7.53 12.40 33.31
N LYS A 667 -7.60 11.60 34.38
CA LYS A 667 -7.09 12.00 35.70
C LYS A 667 -5.57 12.03 35.80
N ASP A 668 -4.87 11.30 34.95
CA ASP A 668 -3.42 11.11 34.99
C ASP A 668 -2.65 11.95 33.94
N LEU A 669 -3.31 12.95 33.34
CA LEU A 669 -2.73 13.80 32.28
C LEU A 669 -1.47 14.55 32.72
N LYS A 670 -1.38 14.93 33.99
CA LYS A 670 -0.25 15.73 34.52
C LYS A 670 1.05 14.94 34.64
N GLY A 671 0.98 13.62 34.47
CA GLY A 671 2.06 12.70 34.80
C GLY A 671 2.08 12.34 36.29
N ASP A 672 2.79 11.27 36.58
CA ASP A 672 2.91 10.68 37.91
C ASP A 672 4.09 11.30 38.68
N LEU A 673 4.24 10.99 39.96
CA LEU A 673 5.31 11.54 40.79
C LEU A 673 6.72 11.25 40.22
N LYS A 674 7.59 12.26 40.34
CA LYS A 674 9.01 12.19 39.96
C LYS A 674 9.93 11.80 41.12
N SER A 675 9.36 11.10 42.09
CA SER A 675 10.05 10.63 43.28
C SER A 675 9.57 9.24 43.68
N VAL A 676 10.48 8.50 44.33
CA VAL A 676 10.25 7.15 44.83
C VAL A 676 10.74 7.04 46.26
N VAL A 677 10.26 6.02 46.98
CA VAL A 677 10.70 5.70 48.34
C VAL A 677 11.47 4.39 48.30
N VAL A 678 12.68 4.43 48.85
CA VAL A 678 13.55 3.28 49.03
C VAL A 678 13.67 3.02 50.53
N GLU A 679 13.38 1.79 50.95
CA GLU A 679 13.36 1.40 52.35
C GLU A 679 14.23 0.15 52.59
N VAL A 680 15.03 0.20 53.64
CA VAL A 680 15.87 -0.90 54.09
C VAL A 680 15.07 -1.78 55.04
N ILE A 681 15.07 -3.09 54.75
CA ILE A 681 14.39 -4.11 55.53
C ILE A 681 15.44 -5.09 56.06
N GLY A 682 15.28 -5.60 57.28
CA GLY A 682 16.16 -6.66 57.80
C GLY A 682 17.54 -6.18 58.29
N GLY A 683 17.73 -4.87 58.48
CA GLY A 683 18.90 -4.26 59.15
C GLY A 683 19.68 -3.27 58.27
N GLY A 684 20.24 -2.23 58.90
CA GLY A 684 20.95 -1.13 58.24
C GLY A 684 20.11 0.14 58.06
N THR A 685 20.72 1.18 57.49
CA THR A 685 20.08 2.50 57.24
C THR A 685 20.57 3.13 55.94
N ILE A 686 19.73 3.93 55.28
CA ILE A 686 20.11 4.87 54.21
C ILE A 686 20.08 6.27 54.80
N ASP A 687 21.20 6.98 54.77
CA ASP A 687 21.37 8.32 55.38
C ASP A 687 20.89 8.37 56.85
N GLY A 688 21.14 7.30 57.62
CA GLY A 688 20.74 7.19 59.03
C GLY A 688 19.24 6.93 59.26
N ALA A 689 18.45 6.70 58.21
CA ALA A 689 17.03 6.35 58.30
C ALA A 689 16.71 4.99 57.68
N ALA A 690 15.60 4.38 58.08
CA ALA A 690 15.12 3.13 57.46
C ALA A 690 14.54 3.36 56.06
N LYS A 691 14.10 4.59 55.74
CA LYS A 691 13.54 4.96 54.44
C LYS A 691 14.09 6.29 53.92
N LYS A 692 14.19 6.41 52.60
CA LYS A 692 14.67 7.60 51.89
C LYS A 692 13.77 7.91 50.69
N VAL A 693 13.43 9.19 50.52
CA VAL A 693 12.81 9.69 49.28
C VAL A 693 13.92 10.02 48.28
N VAL A 694 13.84 9.43 47.09
CA VAL A 694 14.71 9.71 45.95
C VAL A 694 13.91 10.51 44.94
N SER A 695 14.34 11.73 44.66
CA SER A 695 13.69 12.65 43.72
C SER A 695 14.55 12.85 42.47
N GLY A 696 13.93 13.31 41.38
CA GLY A 696 14.64 13.65 40.14
C GLY A 696 14.44 12.65 39.00
N LEU A 697 13.42 11.81 39.08
CA LEU A 697 13.01 10.98 37.94
C LEU A 697 12.53 11.88 36.79
N THR A 698 12.81 11.49 35.55
CA THR A 698 12.27 12.14 34.35
C THR A 698 11.09 11.34 33.79
N TYR A 699 10.39 11.89 32.81
CA TYR A 699 9.32 11.17 32.09
C TYR A 699 9.78 10.57 30.76
N THR A 700 11.02 10.84 30.37
CA THR A 700 11.53 10.61 29.01
C THR A 700 12.69 9.63 28.97
N GLU A 701 13.40 9.44 30.08
CA GLU A 701 14.57 8.58 30.15
C GLU A 701 14.78 8.00 31.56
N PHE A 702 15.50 6.89 31.61
CA PHE A 702 15.97 6.30 32.86
C PHE A 702 17.16 7.09 33.41
N ASN A 703 17.08 7.46 34.68
CA ASN A 703 18.19 8.02 35.43
C ASN A 703 18.76 6.99 36.40
N ARG A 704 20.08 6.93 36.50
CA ARG A 704 20.75 6.10 37.50
C ARG A 704 20.80 6.80 38.85
N PHE A 705 20.35 6.11 39.89
CA PHE A 705 20.42 6.54 41.28
C PHE A 705 21.37 5.64 42.06
N SER A 706 22.04 6.21 43.07
CA SER A 706 22.96 5.48 43.94
C SER A 706 22.75 5.91 45.39
N LEU A 707 22.62 4.93 46.28
CA LEU A 707 22.38 5.09 47.70
C LEU A 707 23.36 4.22 48.49
N THR A 708 23.80 4.72 49.64
CA THR A 708 24.64 3.95 50.57
C THR A 708 23.74 3.34 51.65
N ILE A 709 23.90 2.04 51.88
CA ILE A 709 23.26 1.32 52.99
C ILE A 709 24.34 1.03 54.02
N ASP A 710 24.28 1.71 55.16
CA ASP A 710 25.20 1.51 56.27
C ASP A 710 24.69 0.46 57.25
N GLY A 711 25.59 -0.37 57.77
CA GLY A 711 25.26 -1.38 58.77
C GLY A 711 24.33 -2.49 58.26
N ALA A 712 24.41 -2.83 56.97
CA ALA A 712 23.69 -3.95 56.40
C ALA A 712 24.06 -5.26 57.11
N THR A 713 23.08 -6.16 57.23
CA THR A 713 23.22 -7.51 57.75
C THR A 713 22.88 -8.52 56.65
N ALA A 714 23.14 -9.81 56.88
CA ALA A 714 22.81 -10.85 55.89
C ALA A 714 21.31 -10.90 55.53
N SER A 715 20.41 -10.42 56.39
CA SER A 715 18.97 -10.32 56.12
C SER A 715 18.55 -9.01 55.44
N THR A 716 19.49 -8.10 55.16
CA THR A 716 19.17 -6.82 54.53
C THR A 716 18.60 -7.03 53.13
N ALA A 717 17.44 -6.41 52.89
CA ALA A 717 16.74 -6.32 51.62
C ALA A 717 16.24 -4.88 51.41
N VAL A 718 15.79 -4.57 50.21
CA VAL A 718 15.27 -3.24 49.87
C VAL A 718 13.84 -3.33 49.33
N ARG A 719 13.00 -2.43 49.81
CA ARG A 719 11.66 -2.18 49.28
C ARG A 719 11.65 -0.87 48.48
N PHE A 720 11.16 -0.94 47.26
CA PHE A 720 10.89 0.19 46.38
C PHE A 720 9.37 0.45 46.33
N THR A 721 8.96 1.68 46.62
CA THR A 721 7.54 2.08 46.58
C THR A 721 7.42 3.58 46.28
N SER A 722 6.22 4.12 46.41
CA SER A 722 5.91 5.54 46.31
C SER A 722 4.97 5.93 47.45
N GLU A 723 5.11 7.15 47.99
CA GLU A 723 4.19 7.70 49.00
C GLU A 723 3.38 8.88 48.40
N PRO A 724 2.41 8.62 47.48
CA PRO A 724 1.64 9.70 46.86
C PRO A 724 0.67 10.36 47.83
N ALA A 725 0.42 11.66 47.64
CA ALA A 725 -0.71 12.31 48.30
C ALA A 725 -2.04 11.82 47.72
N SER A 726 -3.13 12.02 48.46
CA SER A 726 -4.47 11.60 48.00
C SER A 726 -4.82 12.21 46.65
N GLY A 727 -5.14 11.37 45.67
CA GLY A 727 -5.47 11.78 44.30
C GLY A 727 -4.28 11.91 43.35
N GLU A 728 -3.04 11.74 43.83
CA GLU A 728 -1.86 11.72 42.97
C GLU A 728 -1.58 10.32 42.41
N PHE A 729 -1.00 10.30 41.21
CA PHE A 729 -0.55 9.09 40.54
C PHE A 729 0.96 8.90 40.75
N SER A 730 1.39 7.65 40.87
CA SER A 730 2.76 7.33 41.27
C SER A 730 3.27 6.04 40.65
N ARG A 731 2.88 5.77 39.41
CA ARG A 731 3.50 4.73 38.58
C ARG A 731 4.87 5.20 38.13
N TRP A 732 5.81 4.28 38.10
CA TRP A 732 7.16 4.52 37.64
C TRP A 732 7.79 3.20 37.19
N PHE A 733 8.96 3.29 36.59
CA PHE A 733 9.69 2.19 36.01
C PHE A 733 11.02 2.04 36.72
N ILE A 734 11.45 0.80 36.93
CA ILE A 734 12.72 0.46 37.54
C ILE A 734 13.45 -0.56 36.69
N ASP A 735 14.77 -0.39 36.60
CA ASP A 735 15.67 -1.30 35.92
C ASP A 735 17.04 -1.39 36.65
N ASN A 736 17.85 -2.40 36.33
CA ASN A 736 19.25 -2.56 36.74
C ASN A 736 19.52 -2.36 38.23
N ILE A 737 18.74 -3.03 39.09
CA ILE A 737 19.00 -3.01 40.54
C ILE A 737 20.32 -3.73 40.79
N CYS A 738 21.32 -3.01 41.29
CA CYS A 738 22.65 -3.52 41.54
C CYS A 738 23.09 -3.17 42.96
N VAL A 739 23.55 -4.16 43.71
CA VAL A 739 24.12 -3.98 45.04
C VAL A 739 25.56 -4.45 45.02
N THR A 740 26.47 -3.59 45.47
CA THR A 740 27.91 -3.87 45.61
C THR A 740 28.34 -3.63 47.04
N LYS A 741 29.49 -4.18 47.43
CA LYS A 741 30.09 -3.99 48.74
C LYS A 741 31.16 -2.91 48.72
#